data_AF-A0A953CCN4-F1
#
_entry.id   AF-A0A953CCN4-F1
#
_cell.length_a   1.000
_cell.length_b   1.000
_cell.length_c   1.000
_cell.angle_alpha   90.00
_cell.angle_beta   90.00
_cell.angle_gamma   90.00
#
_symmetry.space_group_name_H-M   'P 1'
#
loop_
_entity.id
_entity.type
_entity.pdbx_description
1 polymer ?
#
loop_
_entity_poly.entity_id
_entity_poly.type
_entity_poly.pdbx_seq_one_letter_code
_entity_poly.pdbx_strand_id
1 'polypeptide(L)'
;MAKPPAVPAQTRAGLGRRLFQFALVADTHVNERDGHSSSPYEANARANARARHVFASIAQLEPQPAFVMHLGDIVHPVPELPGFVPAVEQFKALSAVTRCPLHVLPGNHDVGDKRVDWMPAGTVTSEHVAQYREHFGPDYYAFESHGCRFFALDAQLINSGLPAEREQREWFERELSSCAGQRTFVCLHYPPYVTDRNERGTYDNIDEPGRSWLLDLVAKHRPEALFAGHVHNFWYDAIGDTSMYLLPATSFLRHDYTEFYRVAPAREYGRGDAGKFGYFLVDVHENGHVAHCVRTQGAELAPGETLGAPRERLPAVHTRTNLRATAGVDLRHPWAELVEIAATGGVQEFERKLARNDYPLLALWEMGVRRLRVPIQDWLDDRVRARMRLLRDMGHEFLVYSYGLPTAEALRLLDAATDLVSAFEIVLARAHMPAAAAGLARLRERSGAQVYLSKLRMHEDAKFDGSKFSHFINHGFVAAEREQMAELLDAKGLRGAVDGLAFRVARRESPAQALPALARLGAELDAGVLAHVRLAGESPADAYTDDHANACRVADTVLANLLEPAVSVFFDTFMDVDRGYFPRSGFIDRRYDPRPASRVYAHLHAALAGRRIEALAGHGAAIPSLRLARVDGEPVALVLPEDPQAAGAVTGLPAGLVRPGAGVLVTDLQTGVVSRASLGEGHALQMTGDAPLPRGLYLIRPGDGGRG
;
A
#
# COMPACT_ATOMS: atom_id res chain seq x y z
N MET A 1 -0.02 7.04 36.09
CA MET A 1 0.09 6.38 34.77
C MET A 1 -1.31 5.98 34.34
N ALA A 2 -1.84 6.63 33.31
CA ALA A 2 -3.16 6.30 32.77
C ALA A 2 -3.14 4.89 32.16
N LYS A 3 -4.21 4.12 32.37
CA LYS A 3 -4.45 2.82 31.73
C LYS A 3 -4.26 2.99 30.21
N PRO A 4 -3.52 2.11 29.52
CA PRO A 4 -3.45 2.18 28.06
C PRO A 4 -4.88 2.13 27.50
N PRO A 5 -5.20 2.94 26.47
CA PRO A 5 -6.51 2.90 25.84
C PRO A 5 -6.80 1.46 25.40
N ALA A 6 -8.03 1.03 25.63
CA ALA A 6 -8.50 -0.26 25.12
C ALA A 6 -8.30 -0.27 23.60
N VAL A 7 -7.82 -1.40 23.07
CA VAL A 7 -7.78 -1.65 21.63
C VAL A 7 -9.14 -1.26 21.03
N PRO A 8 -9.19 -0.40 20.00
CA PRO A 8 -10.44 0.01 19.38
C PRO A 8 -11.26 -1.22 18.98
N ALA A 9 -12.56 -1.20 19.25
CA ALA A 9 -13.49 -2.30 18.94
C ALA A 9 -13.49 -2.70 17.45
N GLN A 10 -12.94 -1.87 16.56
CA GLN A 10 -12.84 -2.09 15.12
C GLN A 10 -12.04 -3.35 14.73
N THR A 11 -11.10 -3.83 15.55
CA THR A 11 -10.27 -5.00 15.19
C THR A 11 -10.95 -6.36 15.42
N ARG A 12 -12.02 -6.42 16.24
CA ARG A 12 -12.72 -7.69 16.53
C ARG A 12 -13.97 -7.96 15.70
N ALA A 13 -14.62 -6.92 15.15
CA ALA A 13 -15.87 -7.06 14.40
C ALA A 13 -15.69 -7.25 12.88
N GLY A 14 -14.48 -7.04 12.34
CA GLY A 14 -14.25 -6.93 10.90
C GLY A 14 -14.96 -5.70 10.31
N LEU A 15 -14.55 -5.27 9.11
CA LEU A 15 -15.14 -4.09 8.45
C LEU A 15 -16.65 -4.22 8.19
N GLY A 16 -17.15 -5.44 7.96
CA GLY A 16 -18.51 -5.67 7.51
C GLY A 16 -18.72 -5.32 6.04
N ARG A 17 -19.98 -5.25 5.61
CA ARG A 17 -20.34 -4.95 4.22
C ARG A 17 -19.97 -3.52 3.84
N ARG A 18 -19.54 -3.30 2.60
CA ARG A 18 -19.42 -1.95 2.03
C ARG A 18 -20.80 -1.32 1.89
N LEU A 19 -20.99 -0.16 2.48
CA LEU A 19 -22.23 0.62 2.47
C LEU A 19 -22.30 1.52 1.23
N PHE A 20 -21.25 2.31 1.00
CA PHE A 20 -21.11 3.19 -0.16
C PHE A 20 -19.63 3.53 -0.39
N GLN A 21 -19.34 4.20 -1.50
CA GLN A 21 -18.01 4.70 -1.83
C GLN A 21 -18.11 6.20 -2.17
N PHE A 22 -17.09 6.99 -1.82
CA PHE A 22 -16.93 8.36 -2.31
C PHE A 22 -15.52 8.59 -2.84
N ALA A 23 -15.35 9.59 -3.70
CA ALA A 23 -14.04 9.96 -4.25
C ALA A 23 -13.51 11.22 -3.57
N LEU A 24 -12.20 11.26 -3.29
CA LEU A 24 -11.49 12.44 -2.81
C LEU A 24 -10.45 12.86 -3.82
N VAL A 25 -10.48 14.13 -4.21
CA VAL A 25 -9.53 14.77 -5.13
C VAL A 25 -8.88 15.95 -4.40
N ALA A 26 -7.59 16.21 -4.66
CA ALA A 26 -6.89 17.36 -4.08
C ALA A 26 -5.94 17.97 -5.11
N ASP A 27 -5.66 19.26 -4.93
CA ASP A 27 -4.58 19.99 -5.59
C ASP A 27 -4.60 19.81 -7.13
N THR A 28 -5.75 20.06 -7.74
CA THR A 28 -5.90 19.99 -9.21
C THR A 28 -5.23 21.16 -9.91
N HIS A 29 -5.13 22.32 -9.24
CA HIS A 29 -4.45 23.53 -9.75
C HIS A 29 -4.82 23.84 -11.22
N VAL A 30 -6.11 23.81 -11.54
CA VAL A 30 -6.57 24.09 -12.91
C VAL A 30 -6.19 25.52 -13.29
N ASN A 31 -5.53 25.68 -14.44
CA ASN A 31 -5.17 26.97 -15.02
C ASN A 31 -6.27 27.46 -15.95
N GLU A 32 -6.23 28.75 -16.31
CA GLU A 32 -7.20 29.43 -17.15
C GLU A 32 -7.34 28.87 -18.58
N ARG A 33 -6.33 28.12 -19.05
CA ARG A 33 -6.34 27.44 -20.37
C ARG A 33 -5.36 26.28 -20.39
N ASP A 34 -5.59 25.31 -21.28
CA ASP A 34 -4.71 24.15 -21.44
C ASP A 34 -3.27 24.54 -21.85
N GLY A 35 -2.28 23.81 -21.33
CA GLY A 35 -0.87 24.00 -21.69
C GLY A 35 -0.25 25.31 -21.19
N HIS A 36 -0.95 26.04 -20.33
CA HIS A 36 -0.50 27.30 -19.75
C HIS A 36 -0.43 27.20 -18.23
N SER A 37 0.54 27.90 -17.64
CA SER A 37 0.55 28.21 -16.22
C SER A 37 1.30 29.52 -15.99
N SER A 38 0.93 30.24 -14.92
CA SER A 38 1.70 31.37 -14.41
C SER A 38 3.00 30.93 -13.71
N SER A 39 3.06 29.66 -13.28
CA SER A 39 4.28 29.01 -12.80
C SER A 39 5.21 28.61 -13.95
N PRO A 40 6.55 28.71 -13.79
CA PRO A 40 7.51 28.39 -14.84
C PRO A 40 7.67 26.88 -15.12
N TYR A 41 7.04 26.02 -14.32
CA TYR A 41 7.19 24.56 -14.44
C TYR A 41 6.20 23.94 -15.43
N GLU A 42 6.70 23.01 -16.25
CA GLU A 42 5.90 22.26 -17.22
C GLU A 42 4.83 21.40 -16.54
N ALA A 43 5.14 20.79 -15.40
CA ALA A 43 4.17 20.01 -14.63
C ALA A 43 2.91 20.82 -14.30
N ASN A 44 3.02 22.13 -14.05
CA ASN A 44 1.87 22.99 -13.78
C ASN A 44 1.03 23.23 -15.04
N ALA A 45 1.66 23.42 -16.20
CA ALA A 45 0.96 23.61 -17.47
C ALA A 45 0.13 22.38 -17.90
N ARG A 46 0.44 21.19 -17.34
CA ARG A 46 -0.27 19.92 -17.61
C ARG A 46 -1.46 19.68 -16.67
N ALA A 47 -1.70 20.54 -15.69
CA ALA A 47 -2.72 20.37 -14.66
C ALA A 47 -4.13 20.14 -15.24
N ASN A 48 -4.54 20.93 -16.24
CA ASN A 48 -5.86 20.81 -16.86
C ASN A 48 -6.08 19.45 -17.51
N ALA A 49 -5.07 18.94 -18.24
CA ALA A 49 -5.16 17.64 -18.90
C ALA A 49 -5.21 16.48 -17.89
N ARG A 50 -4.52 16.62 -16.75
CA ARG A 50 -4.57 15.65 -15.64
C ARG A 50 -5.90 15.69 -14.91
N ALA A 51 -6.41 16.87 -14.57
CA ALA A 51 -7.72 17.05 -13.96
C ALA A 51 -8.83 16.47 -14.86
N ARG A 52 -8.77 16.73 -16.18
CA ARG A 52 -9.69 16.14 -17.17
C ARG A 52 -9.68 14.61 -17.13
N HIS A 53 -8.50 14.01 -17.11
CA HIS A 53 -8.35 12.55 -16.98
C HIS A 53 -8.95 12.02 -15.68
N VAL A 54 -8.71 12.69 -14.55
CA VAL A 54 -9.23 12.29 -13.23
C VAL A 54 -10.75 12.31 -13.20
N PHE A 55 -11.38 13.42 -13.59
CA PHE A 55 -12.84 13.52 -13.57
C PHE A 55 -13.50 12.57 -14.58
N ALA A 56 -12.90 12.38 -15.76
CA ALA A 56 -13.37 11.38 -16.71
C ALA A 56 -13.25 9.95 -16.15
N SER A 57 -12.15 9.65 -15.44
CA SER A 57 -11.95 8.33 -14.82
C SER A 57 -12.98 8.06 -13.72
N ILE A 58 -13.25 9.05 -12.87
CA ILE A 58 -14.29 8.97 -11.83
C ILE A 58 -15.67 8.77 -12.48
N ALA A 59 -15.97 9.52 -13.55
CA ALA A 59 -17.24 9.41 -14.27
C ALA A 59 -17.44 8.04 -14.96
N GLN A 60 -16.39 7.24 -15.15
CA GLN A 60 -16.45 5.88 -15.69
C GLN A 60 -16.61 4.78 -14.63
N LEU A 61 -16.56 5.11 -13.34
CA LEU A 61 -16.70 4.12 -12.27
C LEU A 61 -18.13 3.56 -12.22
N GLU A 62 -18.25 2.25 -12.08
CA GLU A 62 -19.54 1.58 -11.91
C GLU A 62 -19.47 0.59 -10.73
N PRO A 63 -20.33 0.74 -9.69
CA PRO A 63 -21.29 1.84 -9.52
C PRO A 63 -20.60 3.20 -9.33
N GLN A 64 -21.29 4.29 -9.68
CA GLN A 64 -20.79 5.65 -9.42
C GLN A 64 -20.55 5.87 -7.92
N PRO A 65 -19.52 6.65 -7.54
CA PRO A 65 -19.35 7.13 -6.18
C PRO A 65 -20.58 7.94 -5.74
N ALA A 66 -20.88 7.92 -4.45
CA ALA A 66 -21.99 8.68 -3.87
C ALA A 66 -21.81 10.20 -4.05
N PHE A 67 -20.56 10.67 -4.03
CA PHE A 67 -20.14 12.04 -4.32
C PHE A 67 -18.63 12.09 -4.56
N VAL A 68 -18.16 13.21 -5.09
CA VAL A 68 -16.74 13.62 -5.11
C VAL A 68 -16.56 14.77 -4.13
N MET A 69 -15.48 14.75 -3.35
CA MET A 69 -15.08 15.87 -2.48
C MET A 69 -13.68 16.35 -2.88
N HIS A 70 -13.55 17.63 -3.23
CA HIS A 70 -12.28 18.27 -3.58
C HIS A 70 -11.71 19.03 -2.38
N LEU A 71 -10.48 18.71 -1.98
CA LEU A 71 -9.84 19.20 -0.75
C LEU A 71 -9.00 20.47 -0.95
N GLY A 72 -9.46 21.41 -1.78
CA GLY A 72 -8.76 22.68 -2.02
C GLY A 72 -7.62 22.62 -3.04
N ASP A 73 -7.07 23.81 -3.31
CA ASP A 73 -6.17 24.12 -4.43
C ASP A 73 -6.78 23.67 -5.77
N ILE A 74 -7.99 24.18 -5.99
CA ILE A 74 -8.84 23.88 -7.14
C ILE A 74 -8.24 24.51 -8.39
N VAL A 75 -7.86 25.79 -8.29
CA VAL A 75 -7.33 26.57 -9.42
C VAL A 75 -5.91 27.07 -9.19
N HIS A 76 -5.24 27.44 -10.27
CA HIS A 76 -3.94 28.11 -10.26
C HIS A 76 -3.94 29.02 -11.50
N PRO A 77 -4.35 30.29 -11.37
CA PRO A 77 -3.68 31.26 -10.51
C PRO A 77 -4.45 31.64 -9.23
N VAL A 78 -3.78 32.38 -8.31
CA VAL A 78 -4.38 32.88 -7.05
C VAL A 78 -5.42 34.00 -7.29
N PRO A 79 -6.30 34.32 -6.31
CA PRO A 79 -7.44 35.24 -6.51
C PRO A 79 -7.08 36.66 -6.96
N GLU A 80 -5.89 37.12 -6.57
CA GLU A 80 -5.35 38.45 -6.92
C GLU A 80 -5.01 38.58 -8.42
N LEU A 81 -4.91 37.47 -9.14
CA LEU A 81 -4.48 37.45 -10.53
C LEU A 81 -5.68 37.42 -11.50
N PRO A 82 -5.60 38.12 -12.65
CA PRO A 82 -6.71 38.18 -13.62
C PRO A 82 -7.18 36.84 -14.18
N GLY A 83 -6.33 35.80 -14.12
CA GLY A 83 -6.66 34.46 -14.60
C GLY A 83 -7.52 33.62 -13.64
N PHE A 84 -7.81 34.10 -12.42
CA PHE A 84 -8.54 33.33 -11.41
C PHE A 84 -9.94 32.93 -11.91
N VAL A 85 -10.77 33.90 -12.29
CA VAL A 85 -12.15 33.62 -12.76
C VAL A 85 -12.16 32.73 -14.01
N PRO A 86 -11.34 32.97 -15.06
CA PRO A 86 -11.20 32.02 -16.16
C PRO A 86 -10.81 30.59 -15.74
N ALA A 87 -9.92 30.43 -14.76
CA ALA A 87 -9.54 29.12 -14.24
C ALA A 87 -10.67 28.43 -13.47
N VAL A 88 -11.49 29.19 -12.74
CA VAL A 88 -12.71 28.71 -12.09
C VAL A 88 -13.69 28.13 -13.13
N GLU A 89 -13.94 28.86 -14.20
CA GLU A 89 -14.83 28.40 -15.27
C GLU A 89 -14.26 27.18 -16.00
N GLN A 90 -12.94 27.13 -16.18
CA GLN A 90 -12.26 25.96 -16.71
C GLN A 90 -12.43 24.74 -15.79
N PHE A 91 -12.27 24.89 -14.47
CA PHE A 91 -12.47 23.81 -13.52
C PHE A 91 -13.90 23.26 -13.60
N LYS A 92 -14.91 24.14 -13.58
CA LYS A 92 -16.33 23.74 -13.72
C LYS A 92 -16.59 22.97 -15.01
N ALA A 93 -15.99 23.39 -16.12
CA ALA A 93 -16.12 22.69 -17.40
C ALA A 93 -15.46 21.30 -17.38
N LEU A 94 -14.28 21.18 -16.77
CA LEU A 94 -13.57 19.90 -16.65
C LEU A 94 -14.29 18.92 -15.72
N SER A 95 -14.86 19.41 -14.63
CA SER A 95 -15.54 18.56 -13.64
C SER A 95 -16.98 18.21 -14.02
N ALA A 96 -17.60 18.92 -14.98
CA ALA A 96 -18.99 18.70 -15.40
C ALA A 96 -19.30 17.27 -15.92
N VAL A 97 -18.27 16.47 -16.24
CA VAL A 97 -18.43 15.07 -16.63
C VAL A 97 -18.83 14.16 -15.46
N THR A 98 -18.59 14.57 -14.21
CA THR A 98 -18.98 13.79 -13.03
C THR A 98 -20.49 13.74 -12.88
N ARG A 99 -21.04 12.54 -12.67
CA ARG A 99 -22.50 12.31 -12.61
C ARG A 99 -23.06 12.32 -11.18
N CYS A 100 -22.18 12.37 -10.17
CA CYS A 100 -22.52 12.47 -8.76
C CYS A 100 -22.26 13.90 -8.25
N PRO A 101 -22.79 14.28 -7.06
CA PRO A 101 -22.51 15.57 -6.46
C PRO A 101 -21.01 15.82 -6.30
N LEU A 102 -20.56 17.03 -6.65
CA LEU A 102 -19.21 17.52 -6.41
C LEU A 102 -19.24 18.54 -5.27
N HIS A 103 -18.63 18.17 -4.17
CA HIS A 103 -18.36 19.04 -3.02
C HIS A 103 -16.94 19.59 -3.14
N VAL A 104 -16.75 20.84 -2.75
CA VAL A 104 -15.44 21.52 -2.78
C VAL A 104 -15.23 22.27 -1.47
N LEU A 105 -13.96 22.44 -1.08
CA LEU A 105 -13.52 23.39 -0.05
C LEU A 105 -12.30 24.17 -0.60
N PRO A 106 -11.98 25.35 -0.06
CA PRO A 106 -10.86 26.15 -0.56
C PRO A 106 -9.49 25.63 -0.09
N GLY A 107 -8.48 25.82 -0.93
CA GLY A 107 -7.06 25.79 -0.56
C GLY A 107 -6.43 27.19 -0.60
N ASN A 108 -5.12 27.29 -0.33
CA ASN A 108 -4.44 28.59 -0.33
C ASN A 108 -4.40 29.24 -1.71
N HIS A 109 -4.47 28.46 -2.80
CA HIS A 109 -4.61 29.02 -4.14
C HIS A 109 -6.02 29.55 -4.44
N ASP A 110 -7.02 29.21 -3.64
CA ASP A 110 -8.42 29.57 -3.89
C ASP A 110 -8.87 30.80 -3.08
N VAL A 111 -8.29 31.02 -1.89
CA VAL A 111 -8.66 32.14 -0.99
C VAL A 111 -7.46 32.95 -0.48
N GLY A 112 -6.23 32.55 -0.79
CA GLY A 112 -5.01 33.09 -0.21
C GLY A 112 -4.46 32.22 0.92
N ASP A 113 -3.18 32.39 1.24
CA ASP A 113 -2.47 31.53 2.17
C ASP A 113 -2.83 31.80 3.65
N LYS A 114 -2.56 30.82 4.52
CA LYS A 114 -2.62 31.07 5.96
C LYS A 114 -1.65 32.19 6.33
N ARG A 115 -1.90 32.87 7.46
CA ARG A 115 -1.03 33.97 7.88
C ARG A 115 0.36 33.46 8.27
N VAL A 116 1.37 33.81 7.47
CA VAL A 116 2.77 33.50 7.70
C VAL A 116 3.62 34.75 7.49
N ASP A 117 4.15 35.34 8.56
CA ASP A 117 4.84 36.65 8.51
C ASP A 117 6.15 36.64 7.69
N TRP A 118 6.71 35.47 7.39
CA TRP A 118 7.98 35.31 6.66
C TRP A 118 7.81 34.87 5.20
N MET A 119 6.59 34.53 4.76
CA MET A 119 6.32 34.09 3.38
C MET A 119 5.79 35.26 2.54
N PRO A 120 6.27 35.47 1.31
CA PRO A 120 5.78 36.56 0.45
C PRO A 120 4.43 36.26 -0.23
N ALA A 121 3.77 35.15 0.11
CA ALA A 121 2.48 34.77 -0.48
C ALA A 121 1.35 35.67 0.05
N GLY A 122 0.41 36.03 -0.83
CA GLY A 122 -0.81 36.73 -0.42
C GLY A 122 -1.60 35.89 0.57
N THR A 123 -1.98 36.47 1.70
CA THR A 123 -2.73 35.77 2.76
C THR A 123 -4.23 35.82 2.50
N VAL A 124 -4.98 34.93 3.16
CA VAL A 124 -6.44 34.95 3.14
C VAL A 124 -7.01 36.31 3.53
N THR A 125 -8.03 36.76 2.79
CA THR A 125 -8.74 38.02 3.06
C THR A 125 -10.25 37.81 2.99
N SER A 126 -11.04 38.69 3.61
CA SER A 126 -12.51 38.65 3.49
C SER A 126 -12.99 38.84 2.05
N GLU A 127 -12.24 39.55 1.21
CA GLU A 127 -12.55 39.74 -0.22
C GLU A 127 -12.34 38.44 -1.00
N HIS A 128 -11.21 37.77 -0.82
CA HIS A 128 -10.93 36.49 -1.48
C HIS A 128 -11.92 35.40 -1.04
N VAL A 129 -12.28 35.35 0.25
CA VAL A 129 -13.33 34.44 0.75
C VAL A 129 -14.69 34.75 0.12
N ALA A 130 -15.05 36.04 -0.03
CA ALA A 130 -16.30 36.42 -0.70
C ALA A 130 -16.29 36.02 -2.19
N GLN A 131 -15.16 36.21 -2.88
CA GLN A 131 -14.98 35.81 -4.27
C GLN A 131 -15.07 34.28 -4.44
N TYR A 132 -14.46 33.50 -3.55
CA TYR A 132 -14.64 32.05 -3.52
C TYR A 132 -16.11 31.67 -3.36
N ARG A 133 -16.81 32.29 -2.40
CA ARG A 133 -18.22 32.02 -2.11
C ARG A 133 -19.15 32.32 -3.29
N GLU A 134 -18.85 33.37 -4.05
CA GLU A 134 -19.57 33.71 -5.28
C GLU A 134 -19.48 32.59 -6.33
N HIS A 135 -18.32 31.95 -6.46
CA HIS A 135 -18.05 31.00 -7.54
C HIS A 135 -18.26 29.53 -7.18
N PHE A 136 -18.00 29.13 -5.93
CA PHE A 136 -18.00 27.75 -5.46
C PHE A 136 -19.05 27.48 -4.36
N GLY A 137 -19.66 28.52 -3.80
CA GLY A 137 -20.56 28.39 -2.65
C GLY A 137 -19.82 28.43 -1.30
N PRO A 138 -20.43 27.96 -0.21
CA PRO A 138 -19.85 28.07 1.13
C PRO A 138 -18.42 27.50 1.20
N ASP A 139 -17.52 28.25 1.84
CA ASP A 139 -16.13 27.90 2.15
C ASP A 139 -16.01 26.89 3.30
N TYR A 140 -16.97 26.90 4.22
CA TYR A 140 -17.17 25.86 5.22
C TYR A 140 -18.63 25.48 5.36
N TYR A 141 -18.89 24.18 5.51
CA TYR A 141 -20.25 23.65 5.58
C TYR A 141 -20.23 22.18 6.02
N ALA A 142 -21.42 21.63 6.27
CA ALA A 142 -21.61 20.21 6.50
C ALA A 142 -22.72 19.66 5.62
N PHE A 143 -22.60 18.39 5.25
CA PHE A 143 -23.63 17.67 4.49
C PHE A 143 -23.74 16.23 4.97
N GLU A 144 -24.87 15.59 4.63
CA GLU A 144 -25.13 14.20 4.97
C GLU A 144 -25.09 13.34 3.71
N SER A 145 -24.51 12.16 3.85
CA SER A 145 -24.55 11.12 2.81
C SER A 145 -24.58 9.76 3.48
N HIS A 146 -25.59 8.96 3.15
CA HIS A 146 -25.72 7.56 3.57
C HIS A 146 -25.57 7.34 5.09
N GLY A 147 -26.14 8.24 5.90
CA GLY A 147 -26.11 8.16 7.37
C GLY A 147 -24.79 8.60 8.01
N CYS A 148 -23.89 9.20 7.24
CA CYS A 148 -22.66 9.84 7.72
C CYS A 148 -22.75 11.36 7.52
N ARG A 149 -22.13 12.13 8.43
CA ARG A 149 -22.02 13.59 8.34
C ARG A 149 -20.60 13.96 7.92
N PHE A 150 -20.47 14.81 6.91
CA PHE A 150 -19.19 15.30 6.41
C PHE A 150 -19.06 16.79 6.72
N PHE A 151 -17.88 17.20 7.20
CA PHE A 151 -17.52 18.58 7.50
C PHE A 151 -16.46 19.05 6.53
N ALA A 152 -16.71 20.13 5.81
CA ALA A 152 -15.74 20.86 5.01
C ALA A 152 -15.33 22.12 5.79
N LEU A 153 -14.04 22.29 6.05
CA LEU A 153 -13.49 23.46 6.75
C LEU A 153 -12.58 24.25 5.81
N ASP A 154 -12.69 25.58 5.86
CA ASP A 154 -11.69 26.48 5.33
C ASP A 154 -10.53 26.52 6.33
N ALA A 155 -9.42 25.88 5.96
CA ALA A 155 -8.28 25.78 6.85
C ALA A 155 -7.45 27.09 6.89
N GLN A 156 -7.57 27.92 5.86
CA GLN A 156 -6.86 29.19 5.73
C GLN A 156 -7.39 30.22 6.72
N LEU A 157 -8.68 30.13 7.10
CA LEU A 157 -9.26 30.97 8.15
C LEU A 157 -8.65 30.74 9.54
N ILE A 158 -8.10 29.56 9.83
CA ILE A 158 -7.55 29.23 11.16
C ILE A 158 -6.35 30.13 11.46
N ASN A 159 -6.39 30.85 12.58
CA ASN A 159 -5.43 31.88 12.99
C ASN A 159 -5.37 33.13 12.08
N SER A 160 -6.34 33.34 11.20
CA SER A 160 -6.35 34.49 10.28
C SER A 160 -6.64 35.82 10.97
N GLY A 161 -7.39 35.80 12.08
CA GLY A 161 -7.92 36.98 12.77
C GLY A 161 -9.14 37.62 12.08
N LEU A 162 -9.63 37.03 10.98
CA LEU A 162 -10.82 37.51 10.27
C LEU A 162 -12.10 37.19 11.07
N PRO A 163 -13.18 37.98 10.95
CA PRO A 163 -14.47 37.66 11.58
C PRO A 163 -14.97 36.25 11.22
N ALA A 164 -14.78 35.82 9.98
CA ALA A 164 -15.16 34.51 9.48
C ALA A 164 -14.46 33.34 10.21
N GLU A 165 -13.27 33.54 10.76
CA GLU A 165 -12.58 32.52 11.59
C GLU A 165 -13.42 32.18 12.83
N ARG A 166 -13.91 33.21 13.52
CA ARG A 166 -14.74 33.04 14.72
C ARG A 166 -16.06 32.34 14.36
N GLU A 167 -16.68 32.77 13.26
CA GLU A 167 -17.94 32.18 12.78
C GLU A 167 -17.77 30.69 12.47
N GLN A 168 -16.74 30.32 11.69
CA GLN A 168 -16.41 28.93 11.39
C GLN A 168 -16.12 28.13 12.66
N ARG A 169 -15.29 28.66 13.55
CA ARG A 169 -14.91 27.99 14.79
C ARG A 169 -16.13 27.66 15.65
N GLU A 170 -16.97 28.66 15.93
CA GLU A 170 -18.16 28.48 16.76
C GLU A 170 -19.17 27.57 16.07
N TRP A 171 -19.30 27.66 14.74
CA TRP A 171 -20.14 26.74 13.95
C TRP A 171 -19.66 25.30 14.06
N PHE A 172 -18.36 25.05 13.86
CA PHE A 172 -17.80 23.70 13.87
C PHE A 172 -17.89 23.06 15.26
N GLU A 173 -17.57 23.82 16.32
CA GLU A 173 -17.72 23.37 17.71
C GLU A 173 -19.17 22.94 18.02
N ARG A 174 -20.17 23.72 17.56
CA ARG A 174 -21.59 23.40 17.74
C ARG A 174 -22.02 22.18 16.93
N GLU A 175 -21.71 22.14 15.64
CA GLU A 175 -22.16 21.05 14.75
C GLU A 175 -21.50 19.72 15.10
N LEU A 176 -20.19 19.72 15.38
CA LEU A 176 -19.51 18.48 15.75
C LEU A 176 -20.01 17.95 17.10
N SER A 177 -20.44 18.84 18.00
CA SER A 177 -21.07 18.46 19.27
C SER A 177 -22.49 17.91 19.09
N SER A 178 -23.26 18.40 18.12
CA SER A 178 -24.62 17.92 17.86
C SER A 178 -24.65 16.54 17.18
N CYS A 179 -23.54 16.13 16.55
CA CYS A 179 -23.37 14.81 15.92
C CYS A 179 -22.93 13.68 16.87
N ALA A 180 -23.12 13.82 18.19
CA ALA A 180 -22.74 12.78 19.14
C ALA A 180 -23.39 11.42 18.79
N GLY A 181 -22.57 10.39 18.58
CA GLY A 181 -23.00 9.04 18.20
C GLY A 181 -23.24 8.85 16.69
N GLN A 182 -23.11 9.89 15.86
CA GLN A 182 -23.11 9.77 14.40
C GLN A 182 -21.71 9.49 13.86
N ARG A 183 -21.63 8.87 12.68
CA ARG A 183 -20.36 8.71 11.97
C ARG A 183 -20.03 10.01 11.24
N THR A 184 -18.92 10.63 11.63
CA THR A 184 -18.52 11.93 11.10
C THR A 184 -17.18 11.85 10.37
N PHE A 185 -17.00 12.68 9.36
CA PHE A 185 -15.76 12.82 8.59
C PHE A 185 -15.40 14.30 8.49
N VAL A 186 -14.11 14.63 8.61
CA VAL A 186 -13.62 16.01 8.52
C VAL A 186 -12.70 16.14 7.31
N CYS A 187 -12.96 17.14 6.49
CA CYS A 187 -12.20 17.46 5.28
C CYS A 187 -11.70 18.90 5.40
N LEU A 188 -10.43 19.11 5.13
CA LEU A 188 -9.80 20.42 5.11
C LEU A 188 -8.63 20.41 4.12
N HIS A 189 -8.08 21.58 3.79
CA HIS A 189 -6.93 21.64 2.87
C HIS A 189 -5.60 21.45 3.60
N TYR A 190 -5.30 22.31 4.58
CA TYR A 190 -4.07 22.23 5.37
C TYR A 190 -4.10 21.08 6.38
N PRO A 191 -3.09 20.20 6.44
CA PRO A 191 -3.04 19.17 7.47
C PRO A 191 -2.70 19.78 8.85
N PRO A 192 -3.17 19.18 9.95
CA PRO A 192 -2.75 19.59 11.28
C PRO A 192 -1.24 19.46 11.51
N TYR A 193 -0.62 18.40 10.97
CA TYR A 193 0.82 18.14 11.03
C TYR A 193 1.26 17.14 9.94
N VAL A 194 2.57 17.08 9.64
CA VAL A 194 3.17 16.13 8.68
C VAL A 194 4.15 15.13 9.31
N THR A 195 4.66 15.43 10.50
CA THR A 195 5.58 14.56 11.27
C THR A 195 4.96 14.15 12.59
N ASP A 196 4.62 15.12 13.43
CA ASP A 196 4.04 14.86 14.75
C ASP A 196 3.20 16.04 15.26
N ARG A 197 2.30 15.76 16.21
CA ARG A 197 1.34 16.74 16.73
C ARG A 197 1.96 17.99 17.35
N ASN A 198 3.17 17.89 17.88
CA ASN A 198 3.88 18.96 18.58
C ASN A 198 4.98 19.56 17.71
N GLU A 199 4.97 19.28 16.40
CA GLU A 199 5.95 19.85 15.48
C GLU A 199 5.86 21.39 15.48
N ARG A 200 6.87 22.07 14.95
CA ARG A 200 6.77 23.52 14.84
C ARG A 200 5.85 23.93 13.69
N GLY A 201 5.41 25.18 13.70
CA GLY A 201 4.74 25.79 12.56
C GLY A 201 5.64 25.83 11.33
N THR A 202 5.15 25.37 10.18
CA THR A 202 5.81 25.50 8.88
C THR A 202 4.78 25.87 7.81
N TYR A 203 5.21 26.15 6.58
CA TYR A 203 4.25 26.30 5.48
C TYR A 203 3.40 25.04 5.24
N ASP A 204 3.77 23.86 5.74
CA ASP A 204 3.08 22.61 5.41
C ASP A 204 1.92 22.28 6.34
N ASN A 205 1.77 22.96 7.48
CA ASN A 205 0.86 22.56 8.55
C ASN A 205 0.06 23.74 9.12
N ILE A 206 -0.97 23.44 9.92
CA ILE A 206 -1.70 24.47 10.69
C ILE A 206 -0.82 24.92 11.86
N ASP A 207 -0.73 26.21 12.15
CA ASP A 207 0.05 26.74 13.28
C ASP A 207 -0.74 26.73 14.60
N GLU A 208 -0.02 26.86 15.72
CA GLU A 208 -0.63 27.15 17.02
C GLU A 208 -1.17 28.58 17.08
N PRO A 209 -2.27 28.84 17.83
CA PRO A 209 -3.02 27.90 18.69
C PRO A 209 -4.09 27.07 17.96
N GLY A 210 -4.36 27.37 16.69
CA GLY A 210 -5.39 26.72 15.88
C GLY A 210 -5.19 25.20 15.74
N ARG A 211 -3.94 24.73 15.66
CA ARG A 211 -3.64 23.30 15.62
C ARG A 211 -4.14 22.57 16.86
N SER A 212 -3.75 23.02 18.05
CA SER A 212 -4.20 22.39 19.31
C SER A 212 -5.72 22.39 19.42
N TRP A 213 -6.38 23.50 19.04
CA TRP A 213 -7.84 23.57 19.00
C TRP A 213 -8.47 22.47 18.14
N LEU A 214 -7.99 22.31 16.90
CA LEU A 214 -8.52 21.30 15.99
C LEU A 214 -8.24 19.88 16.49
N LEU A 215 -7.02 19.62 16.95
CA LEU A 215 -6.62 18.31 17.46
C LEU A 215 -7.42 17.91 18.71
N ASP A 216 -7.71 18.84 19.61
CA ASP A 216 -8.52 18.61 20.79
C ASP A 216 -9.98 18.28 20.43
N LEU A 217 -10.56 18.97 19.44
CA LEU A 217 -11.90 18.66 18.94
C LEU A 217 -11.94 17.27 18.29
N VAL A 218 -10.98 16.95 17.44
CA VAL A 218 -10.88 15.62 16.82
C VAL A 218 -10.72 14.54 17.90
N ALA A 219 -9.84 14.72 18.88
CA ALA A 219 -9.64 13.75 19.95
C ALA A 219 -10.89 13.57 20.83
N LYS A 220 -11.64 14.65 21.07
CA LYS A 220 -12.86 14.65 21.88
C LYS A 220 -14.03 13.97 21.17
N HIS A 221 -14.29 14.33 19.92
CA HIS A 221 -15.47 13.90 19.17
C HIS A 221 -15.22 12.65 18.32
N ARG A 222 -13.96 12.26 18.12
CA ARG A 222 -13.51 11.05 17.41
C ARG A 222 -14.22 10.87 16.06
N PRO A 223 -14.11 11.84 15.13
CA PRO A 223 -14.56 11.60 13.76
C PRO A 223 -13.86 10.36 13.20
N GLU A 224 -14.50 9.67 12.29
CA GLU A 224 -13.98 8.42 11.76
C GLU A 224 -12.69 8.65 10.94
N ALA A 225 -12.65 9.73 10.15
CA ALA A 225 -11.42 10.16 9.49
C ALA A 225 -11.34 11.68 9.30
N LEU A 226 -10.10 12.16 9.19
CA LEU A 226 -9.71 13.48 8.75
C LEU A 226 -8.92 13.35 7.44
N PHE A 227 -9.31 14.11 6.41
CA PHE A 227 -8.64 14.14 5.11
C PHE A 227 -8.11 15.55 4.81
N ALA A 228 -6.85 15.62 4.35
CA ALA A 228 -6.16 16.86 3.98
C ALA A 228 -5.42 16.74 2.62
N GLY A 229 -5.11 17.89 2.01
CA GLY A 229 -4.33 18.03 0.76
C GLY A 229 -3.02 18.79 0.98
N HIS A 230 -2.74 19.81 0.17
CA HIS A 230 -1.69 20.85 0.31
C HIS A 230 -0.24 20.41 0.10
N VAL A 231 0.12 19.25 0.66
CA VAL A 231 1.53 18.82 0.72
C VAL A 231 1.91 17.96 -0.49
N HIS A 232 0.92 17.54 -1.29
CA HIS A 232 1.08 16.81 -2.56
C HIS A 232 1.75 15.43 -2.43
N ASN A 233 1.91 14.89 -1.22
CA ASN A 233 2.35 13.51 -1.03
C ASN A 233 1.39 12.77 -0.10
N PHE A 234 1.55 11.45 -0.06
CA PHE A 234 0.77 10.58 0.79
C PHE A 234 1.32 10.54 2.22
N TRP A 235 0.44 10.73 3.21
CA TRP A 235 0.70 10.38 4.60
C TRP A 235 -0.48 9.68 5.25
N TYR A 236 -0.17 8.86 6.24
CA TYR A 236 -1.16 8.28 7.12
C TYR A 236 -0.72 8.31 8.59
N ASP A 237 -1.60 8.81 9.45
CA ASP A 237 -1.47 8.78 10.90
C ASP A 237 -2.82 8.55 11.59
N ALA A 238 -2.84 8.57 12.93
CA ALA A 238 -4.09 8.58 13.68
C ALA A 238 -4.06 9.57 14.86
N ILE A 239 -5.21 10.17 15.13
CA ILE A 239 -5.48 11.02 16.30
C ILE A 239 -6.46 10.27 17.20
N GLY A 240 -5.94 9.50 18.15
CA GLY A 240 -6.77 8.56 18.90
C GLY A 240 -7.33 7.50 17.94
N ASP A 241 -8.66 7.43 17.82
CA ASP A 241 -9.35 6.48 16.93
C ASP A 241 -9.66 7.06 15.53
N THR A 242 -9.32 8.34 15.29
CA THR A 242 -9.52 9.01 14.00
C THR A 242 -8.35 8.74 13.06
N SER A 243 -8.62 8.15 11.90
CA SER A 243 -7.63 8.06 10.82
C SER A 243 -7.34 9.44 10.22
N MET A 244 -6.08 9.78 9.99
CA MET A 244 -5.66 11.03 9.34
C MET A 244 -4.93 10.71 8.04
N TYR A 245 -5.43 11.24 6.92
CA TYR A 245 -4.85 11.05 5.60
C TYR A 245 -4.46 12.37 4.97
N LEU A 246 -3.27 12.43 4.36
CA LEU A 246 -2.91 13.48 3.42
C LEU A 246 -2.90 12.87 2.02
N LEU A 247 -3.56 13.55 1.11
CA LEU A 247 -3.73 13.10 -0.26
C LEU A 247 -2.55 13.55 -1.14
N PRO A 248 -2.15 12.72 -2.12
CA PRO A 248 -1.31 13.20 -3.20
C PRO A 248 -2.07 14.20 -4.06
N ALA A 249 -1.33 15.05 -4.76
CA ALA A 249 -1.89 15.90 -5.78
C ALA A 249 -2.21 15.13 -7.07
N THR A 250 -3.15 15.64 -7.85
CA THR A 250 -3.37 15.16 -9.23
C THR A 250 -2.48 15.88 -10.24
N SER A 251 -2.02 17.09 -9.90
CA SER A 251 -1.38 18.02 -10.82
C SER A 251 0.14 17.91 -10.83
N PHE A 252 0.85 18.03 -9.70
CA PHE A 252 2.32 17.96 -9.63
C PHE A 252 2.80 17.61 -8.21
N LEU A 253 4.06 17.18 -8.06
CA LEU A 253 4.64 16.86 -6.76
C LEU A 253 5.33 18.09 -6.15
N ARG A 254 5.23 18.24 -4.83
CA ARG A 254 6.11 19.15 -4.09
C ARG A 254 7.54 18.57 -4.01
N HIS A 255 8.40 19.09 -4.87
CA HIS A 255 9.70 18.52 -5.18
C HIS A 255 10.71 18.52 -4.02
N ASP A 256 10.53 19.35 -2.99
CA ASP A 256 11.31 19.33 -1.75
C ASP A 256 11.21 17.98 -1.02
N TYR A 257 10.07 17.30 -1.14
CA TYR A 257 9.88 15.96 -0.57
C TYR A 257 10.59 14.85 -1.34
N THR A 258 11.22 15.14 -2.49
CA THR A 258 12.00 14.10 -3.21
C THR A 258 13.28 13.69 -2.50
N GLU A 259 13.68 14.41 -1.44
CA GLU A 259 14.69 13.98 -0.45
C GLU A 259 14.33 12.65 0.22
N PHE A 260 13.06 12.24 0.20
CA PHE A 260 12.63 10.90 0.59
C PHE A 260 13.30 9.80 -0.22
N TYR A 261 13.66 10.07 -1.47
CA TYR A 261 14.14 9.08 -2.42
C TYR A 261 15.66 9.04 -2.37
N ARG A 262 16.22 7.89 -2.02
CA ARG A 262 17.69 7.67 -2.06
C ARG A 262 18.19 7.43 -3.49
N VAL A 263 17.60 8.08 -4.48
CA VAL A 263 17.92 8.03 -5.92
C VAL A 263 17.57 9.36 -6.57
N ALA A 264 18.11 9.64 -7.75
CA ALA A 264 17.81 10.88 -8.46
C ALA A 264 16.29 11.03 -8.69
N PRO A 265 15.74 12.26 -8.50
CA PRO A 265 14.34 12.53 -8.77
C PRO A 265 14.03 12.26 -10.24
N ALA A 266 12.75 12.00 -10.55
CA ALA A 266 12.32 11.62 -11.89
C ALA A 266 12.42 12.78 -12.90
N ARG A 267 11.37 13.61 -13.00
CA ARG A 267 11.27 14.73 -13.97
C ARG A 267 11.14 16.06 -13.24
N GLU A 268 11.69 17.13 -13.82
CA GLU A 268 11.61 18.50 -13.28
C GLU A 268 12.01 18.56 -11.80
N TYR A 269 13.20 18.01 -11.49
CA TYR A 269 13.73 17.95 -10.13
C TYR A 269 12.80 17.26 -9.12
N GLY A 270 11.87 16.43 -9.61
CA GLY A 270 10.93 15.67 -8.80
C GLY A 270 9.49 16.17 -8.91
N ARG A 271 9.27 17.39 -9.41
CA ARG A 271 7.93 17.97 -9.57
C ARG A 271 7.03 17.17 -10.52
N GLY A 272 7.65 16.53 -11.52
CA GLY A 272 6.99 15.68 -12.50
C GLY A 272 7.03 14.18 -12.19
N ASP A 273 7.21 13.78 -10.92
CA ASP A 273 7.20 12.36 -10.52
C ASP A 273 5.78 11.78 -10.56
N ALA A 274 5.40 11.34 -11.76
CA ALA A 274 4.05 10.90 -12.09
C ALA A 274 3.57 9.67 -11.29
N GLY A 275 4.51 8.86 -10.76
CA GLY A 275 4.19 7.71 -9.92
C GLY A 275 3.51 8.11 -8.61
N LYS A 276 3.63 9.39 -8.21
CA LYS A 276 3.09 9.95 -6.97
C LYS A 276 1.75 10.65 -7.14
N PHE A 277 1.25 10.81 -8.37
CA PHE A 277 -0.02 11.49 -8.62
C PHE A 277 -1.20 10.55 -8.46
N GLY A 278 -2.26 11.04 -7.84
CA GLY A 278 -3.43 10.21 -7.58
C GLY A 278 -4.59 10.94 -6.93
N TYR A 279 -5.63 10.18 -6.66
CA TYR A 279 -6.81 10.57 -5.90
C TYR A 279 -7.28 9.36 -5.08
N PHE A 280 -8.16 9.53 -4.10
CA PHE A 280 -8.64 8.40 -3.30
C PHE A 280 -10.05 7.96 -3.70
N LEU A 281 -10.28 6.64 -3.63
CA LEU A 281 -11.61 6.06 -3.51
C LEU A 281 -11.75 5.52 -2.08
N VAL A 282 -12.74 6.03 -1.35
CA VAL A 282 -12.96 5.65 0.05
C VAL A 282 -14.21 4.79 0.14
N ASP A 283 -13.99 3.52 0.47
CA ASP A 283 -15.06 2.56 0.76
C ASP A 283 -15.46 2.72 2.23
N VAL A 284 -16.71 3.09 2.48
CA VAL A 284 -17.28 3.14 3.83
C VAL A 284 -18.00 1.83 4.08
N HIS A 285 -17.59 1.12 5.13
CA HIS A 285 -18.17 -0.15 5.57
C HIS A 285 -19.00 0.04 6.83
N GLU A 286 -19.71 -1.00 7.27
CA GLU A 286 -20.48 -1.01 8.53
C GLU A 286 -19.63 -0.59 9.75
N ASN A 287 -18.38 -1.04 9.81
CA ASN A 287 -17.48 -0.83 10.96
C ASN A 287 -16.15 -0.15 10.57
N GLY A 288 -16.22 0.98 9.85
CA GLY A 288 -15.06 1.79 9.47
C GLY A 288 -14.99 2.05 7.96
N HIS A 289 -13.81 2.39 7.47
CA HIS A 289 -13.57 2.71 6.06
C HIS A 289 -12.23 2.18 5.56
N VAL A 290 -12.06 2.16 4.24
CA VAL A 290 -10.82 1.85 3.55
C VAL A 290 -10.57 2.91 2.48
N ALA A 291 -9.43 3.57 2.54
CA ALA A 291 -9.02 4.56 1.56
C ALA A 291 -8.04 3.94 0.57
N HIS A 292 -8.45 3.83 -0.70
CA HIS A 292 -7.63 3.31 -1.79
C HIS A 292 -7.04 4.48 -2.58
N CYS A 293 -5.70 4.57 -2.65
CA CYS A 293 -5.04 5.51 -3.55
C CYS A 293 -5.10 4.98 -4.98
N VAL A 294 -5.75 5.73 -5.86
CA VAL A 294 -5.74 5.48 -7.31
C VAL A 294 -4.60 6.30 -7.91
N ARG A 295 -3.51 5.63 -8.28
CA ARG A 295 -2.39 6.27 -8.98
C ARG A 295 -2.75 6.55 -10.42
N THR A 296 -2.75 7.82 -10.82
CA THR A 296 -3.03 8.21 -12.22
C THR A 296 -1.83 8.02 -13.13
N GLN A 297 -0.62 7.88 -12.55
CA GLN A 297 0.64 7.82 -13.31
C GLN A 297 0.84 9.04 -14.22
N GLY A 298 0.26 10.19 -13.85
CA GLY A 298 0.27 11.41 -14.66
C GLY A 298 -0.46 11.28 -16.00
N ALA A 299 -1.40 10.35 -16.10
CA ALA A 299 -2.27 10.22 -17.27
C ALA A 299 -3.04 11.52 -17.53
N GLU A 300 -3.21 11.81 -18.80
CA GLU A 300 -3.73 13.07 -19.32
C GLU A 300 -4.79 12.79 -20.38
N LEU A 301 -5.73 13.71 -20.52
CA LEU A 301 -6.74 13.67 -21.57
C LEU A 301 -6.72 15.02 -22.28
N ALA A 302 -6.64 15.01 -23.62
CA ALA A 302 -6.70 16.23 -24.41
C ALA A 302 -8.14 16.81 -24.46
N PRO A 303 -8.31 18.10 -24.81
CA PRO A 303 -9.64 18.66 -25.05
C PRO A 303 -10.40 17.88 -26.13
N GLY A 304 -11.63 17.48 -25.83
CA GLY A 304 -12.49 16.70 -26.74
C GLY A 304 -12.16 15.21 -26.83
N GLU A 305 -11.07 14.76 -26.22
CA GLU A 305 -10.77 13.33 -26.10
C GLU A 305 -11.66 12.70 -25.03
N THR A 306 -12.00 11.42 -25.21
CA THR A 306 -12.76 10.64 -24.23
C THR A 306 -11.98 9.39 -23.87
N LEU A 307 -12.11 8.96 -22.61
CA LEU A 307 -11.56 7.67 -22.20
C LEU A 307 -12.24 6.55 -22.98
N GLY A 308 -11.45 5.54 -23.38
CA GLY A 308 -11.99 4.32 -23.98
C GLY A 308 -13.00 3.62 -23.07
N ALA A 309 -13.77 2.68 -23.62
CA ALA A 309 -14.76 1.94 -22.86
C ALA A 309 -14.13 1.30 -21.60
N PRO A 310 -14.78 1.39 -20.42
CA PRO A 310 -14.30 0.76 -19.21
C PRO A 310 -14.06 -0.73 -19.44
N ARG A 311 -12.89 -1.21 -19.02
CA ARG A 311 -12.58 -2.65 -19.04
C ARG A 311 -12.89 -3.23 -17.67
N GLU A 312 -13.46 -4.43 -17.63
CA GLU A 312 -13.60 -5.19 -16.40
C GLU A 312 -12.23 -5.39 -15.75
N ARG A 313 -12.12 -5.11 -14.45
CA ARG A 313 -10.89 -5.25 -13.67
C ARG A 313 -11.18 -5.92 -12.35
N LEU A 314 -10.19 -6.62 -11.82
CA LEU A 314 -10.23 -7.10 -10.45
C LEU A 314 -10.36 -5.92 -9.46
N PRO A 315 -11.06 -6.12 -8.34
CA PRO A 315 -11.17 -5.10 -7.32
C PRO A 315 -9.79 -4.80 -6.71
N ALA A 316 -9.58 -3.54 -6.29
CA ALA A 316 -8.39 -3.17 -5.54
C ALA A 316 -8.34 -3.90 -4.19
N VAL A 317 -7.14 -4.31 -3.79
CA VAL A 317 -6.90 -4.90 -2.47
C VAL A 317 -6.46 -3.83 -1.48
N HIS A 318 -6.59 -4.14 -0.20
CA HIS A 318 -6.06 -3.36 0.90
C HIS A 318 -5.72 -4.29 2.07
N THR A 319 -4.73 -3.96 2.90
CA THR A 319 -4.37 -4.78 4.09
C THR A 319 -5.59 -5.08 4.97
N ARG A 320 -6.47 -4.10 5.16
CA ARG A 320 -7.72 -4.23 5.94
C ARG A 320 -8.77 -5.16 5.31
N THR A 321 -8.74 -5.35 3.98
CA THR A 321 -9.74 -6.18 3.26
C THR A 321 -9.18 -7.55 2.88
N ASN A 322 -7.87 -7.66 2.67
CA ASN A 322 -7.20 -8.90 2.31
C ASN A 322 -6.87 -9.77 3.54
N LEU A 323 -7.91 -10.17 4.28
CA LEU A 323 -7.75 -10.93 5.53
C LEU A 323 -7.02 -12.27 5.36
N ARG A 324 -6.99 -12.81 4.14
CA ARG A 324 -6.32 -14.07 3.79
C ARG A 324 -5.01 -13.88 3.01
N ALA A 325 -4.33 -12.75 3.15
CA ALA A 325 -2.96 -12.58 2.64
C ALA A 325 -2.03 -13.61 3.29
N THR A 326 -1.53 -14.58 2.52
CA THR A 326 -0.78 -15.72 3.06
C THR A 326 0.73 -15.50 3.08
N ALA A 327 1.28 -14.83 2.06
CA ALA A 327 2.72 -14.55 1.94
C ALA A 327 3.05 -13.12 2.38
N GLY A 328 4.04 -12.97 3.28
CA GLY A 328 4.56 -11.69 3.76
C GLY A 328 5.79 -11.20 3.01
N VAL A 329 6.31 -10.05 3.46
CA VAL A 329 7.55 -9.46 2.91
C VAL A 329 8.52 -9.07 4.02
N ASP A 330 9.82 -9.14 3.70
CA ASP A 330 10.93 -8.76 4.57
C ASP A 330 11.28 -7.27 4.41
N LEU A 331 11.03 -6.49 5.46
CA LEU A 331 11.32 -5.05 5.51
C LEU A 331 12.76 -4.83 5.96
N ARG A 332 13.69 -4.99 5.02
CA ARG A 332 15.14 -4.80 5.27
C ARG A 332 15.58 -3.34 5.32
N HIS A 333 14.82 -2.47 4.66
CA HIS A 333 15.09 -1.04 4.62
C HIS A 333 14.27 -0.32 5.68
N PRO A 334 14.73 0.85 6.15
CA PRO A 334 13.91 1.73 6.97
C PRO A 334 12.56 1.98 6.28
N TRP A 335 11.47 1.64 6.96
CA TRP A 335 10.09 1.79 6.45
C TRP A 335 9.28 2.82 7.23
N ALA A 336 9.80 3.28 8.37
CA ALA A 336 9.26 4.34 9.21
C ALA A 336 10.30 5.49 9.37
N GLU A 337 11.04 5.81 8.30
CA GLU A 337 12.10 6.82 8.34
C GLU A 337 11.53 8.25 8.49
N LEU A 338 12.21 9.06 9.29
CA LEU A 338 12.07 10.51 9.29
C LEU A 338 13.24 11.10 8.51
N VAL A 339 12.93 11.94 7.53
CA VAL A 339 13.91 12.58 6.66
C VAL A 339 13.95 14.06 7.01
N GLU A 340 15.18 14.58 7.15
CA GLU A 340 15.41 16.02 7.25
C GLU A 340 15.48 16.61 5.85
N ILE A 341 14.45 17.34 5.45
CA ILE A 341 14.37 18.05 4.18
C ILE A 341 15.17 19.34 4.31
N ALA A 342 16.07 19.58 3.36
CA ALA A 342 16.92 20.75 3.31
C ALA A 342 16.12 22.06 3.24
N ALA A 343 16.75 23.17 3.62
CA ALA A 343 16.24 24.48 3.23
C ALA A 343 16.40 24.62 1.70
N THR A 344 15.31 24.90 1.00
CA THR A 344 15.22 24.69 -0.46
C THR A 344 15.33 25.94 -1.32
N GLY A 345 15.50 27.14 -0.77
CA GLY A 345 15.52 28.37 -1.60
C GLY A 345 14.13 28.93 -1.92
N GLY A 346 13.05 28.19 -1.61
CA GLY A 346 11.68 28.53 -1.99
C GLY A 346 10.77 28.69 -0.78
N VAL A 347 9.79 27.78 -0.68
CA VAL A 347 8.76 27.77 0.37
C VAL A 347 9.33 27.49 1.77
N GLN A 348 10.55 26.96 1.87
CA GLN A 348 11.19 26.62 3.14
C GLN A 348 12.66 27.06 3.11
N GLU A 349 12.93 28.35 3.37
CA GLU A 349 14.27 28.92 3.22
C GLU A 349 15.10 28.95 4.51
N PHE A 350 14.48 29.26 5.64
CA PHE A 350 15.25 29.62 6.83
C PHE A 350 15.60 28.42 7.73
N GLU A 351 15.02 27.25 7.46
CA GLU A 351 15.15 26.09 8.34
C GLU A 351 14.95 24.76 7.60
N ARG A 352 15.60 23.71 8.10
CA ARG A 352 15.35 22.32 7.69
C ARG A 352 14.12 21.77 8.40
N LYS A 353 13.28 21.01 7.71
CA LYS A 353 12.07 20.40 8.29
C LYS A 353 12.21 18.88 8.36
N LEU A 354 11.63 18.28 9.39
CA LEU A 354 11.47 16.83 9.45
C LEU A 354 10.17 16.46 8.76
N ALA A 355 10.20 15.37 8.00
CA ALA A 355 9.01 14.77 7.39
C ALA A 355 9.15 13.24 7.37
N ARG A 356 8.04 12.54 7.58
CA ARG A 356 8.00 11.07 7.45
C ARG A 356 7.78 10.66 6.00
N ASN A 357 8.37 9.56 5.56
CA ASN A 357 8.05 8.99 4.25
C ASN A 357 7.11 7.78 4.41
N ASP A 358 5.84 7.94 4.02
CA ASP A 358 4.82 6.90 4.11
C ASP A 358 4.55 6.16 2.78
N TYR A 359 5.35 6.38 1.72
CA TYR A 359 5.20 5.62 0.48
C TYR A 359 5.47 4.11 0.59
N PRO A 360 6.42 3.63 1.42
CA PRO A 360 6.52 2.20 1.73
C PRO A 360 5.21 1.62 2.27
N LEU A 361 4.55 2.37 3.16
CA LEU A 361 3.26 1.99 3.72
C LEU A 361 2.17 1.94 2.64
N LEU A 362 2.10 2.97 1.79
CA LEU A 362 1.14 3.01 0.69
C LEU A 362 1.26 1.76 -0.19
N ALA A 363 2.49 1.39 -0.56
CA ALA A 363 2.74 0.20 -1.37
C ALA A 363 2.30 -1.09 -0.67
N LEU A 364 2.56 -1.25 0.63
CA LEU A 364 2.08 -2.41 1.40
C LEU A 364 0.55 -2.52 1.39
N TRP A 365 -0.15 -1.39 1.48
CA TRP A 365 -1.60 -1.33 1.39
C TRP A 365 -2.12 -1.65 0.00
N GLU A 366 -1.55 -1.06 -1.05
CA GLU A 366 -1.90 -1.34 -2.46
C GLU A 366 -1.65 -2.81 -2.82
N MET A 367 -0.65 -3.45 -2.21
CA MET A 367 -0.42 -4.90 -2.32
C MET A 367 -1.42 -5.74 -1.53
N GLY A 368 -2.02 -5.18 -0.48
CA GLY A 368 -2.82 -5.93 0.48
C GLY A 368 -1.99 -6.92 1.31
N VAL A 369 -0.69 -6.68 1.47
CA VAL A 369 0.17 -7.49 2.36
C VAL A 369 -0.25 -7.23 3.81
N ARG A 370 -0.27 -8.29 4.61
CA ARG A 370 -0.50 -8.21 6.06
C ARG A 370 0.72 -8.59 6.90
N ARG A 371 1.51 -9.55 6.44
CA ARG A 371 2.63 -10.11 7.22
C ARG A 371 3.92 -9.39 6.89
N LEU A 372 4.53 -8.76 7.89
CA LEU A 372 5.73 -7.97 7.77
C LEU A 372 6.83 -8.57 8.64
N ARG A 373 7.97 -8.90 8.04
CA ARG A 373 9.14 -9.37 8.77
C ARG A 373 10.07 -8.19 9.01
N VAL A 374 10.40 -7.93 10.27
CA VAL A 374 11.18 -6.75 10.70
C VAL A 374 12.32 -7.17 11.65
N PRO A 375 13.47 -6.46 11.60
CA PRO A 375 14.55 -6.70 12.54
C PRO A 375 14.15 -6.30 13.98
N ILE A 376 14.74 -6.96 15.00
CA ILE A 376 14.46 -6.65 16.41
C ILE A 376 14.71 -5.18 16.77
N GLN A 377 15.60 -4.50 16.06
CA GLN A 377 15.88 -3.07 16.20
C GLN A 377 14.62 -2.21 16.01
N ASP A 378 13.78 -2.53 15.03
CA ASP A 378 12.54 -1.80 14.76
C ASP A 378 11.57 -1.90 15.94
N TRP A 379 11.54 -3.04 16.59
CA TRP A 379 10.72 -3.25 17.78
C TRP A 379 11.27 -2.53 19.01
N LEU A 380 12.60 -2.43 19.14
CA LEU A 380 13.26 -1.74 20.26
C LEU A 380 13.15 -0.21 20.15
N ASP A 381 13.13 0.35 18.94
CA ASP A 381 12.94 1.78 18.70
C ASP A 381 11.51 2.23 19.03
N ASP A 382 11.34 3.15 19.98
CA ASP A 382 10.03 3.62 20.45
C ASP A 382 9.16 4.23 19.34
N ARG A 383 9.78 4.95 18.40
CA ARG A 383 9.10 5.62 17.29
C ARG A 383 8.65 4.60 16.24
N VAL A 384 9.52 3.66 15.89
CA VAL A 384 9.15 2.58 14.95
C VAL A 384 8.11 1.66 15.59
N ARG A 385 8.24 1.33 16.88
CA ARG A 385 7.23 0.56 17.63
C ARG A 385 5.88 1.27 17.69
N ALA A 386 5.84 2.60 17.81
CA ALA A 386 4.59 3.36 17.70
C ALA A 386 3.95 3.22 16.31
N ARG A 387 4.76 3.27 15.23
CA ARG A 387 4.28 2.99 13.87
C ARG A 387 3.79 1.56 13.70
N MET A 388 4.47 0.57 14.28
CA MET A 388 4.00 -0.81 14.27
C MET A 388 2.60 -0.93 14.88
N ARG A 389 2.31 -0.24 16.00
CA ARG A 389 0.96 -0.27 16.62
C ARG A 389 -0.10 0.27 15.68
N LEU A 390 0.16 1.42 15.07
CA LEU A 390 -0.74 2.01 14.07
C LEU A 390 -0.99 1.05 12.90
N LEU A 391 0.07 0.42 12.39
CA LEU A 391 -0.05 -0.53 11.28
C LEU A 391 -0.79 -1.82 11.67
N ARG A 392 -0.62 -2.29 12.91
CA ARG A 392 -1.37 -3.41 13.45
C ARG A 392 -2.87 -3.10 13.50
N ASP A 393 -3.25 -1.90 13.91
CA ASP A 393 -4.65 -1.46 13.91
C ASP A 393 -5.24 -1.40 12.49
N MET A 394 -4.38 -1.25 11.48
CA MET A 394 -4.71 -1.36 10.05
C MET A 394 -4.64 -2.80 9.49
N GLY A 395 -4.41 -3.80 10.35
CA GLY A 395 -4.46 -5.22 10.03
C GLY A 395 -3.11 -5.87 9.73
N HIS A 396 -1.99 -5.17 9.92
CA HIS A 396 -0.66 -5.75 9.76
C HIS A 396 -0.27 -6.66 10.94
N GLU A 397 0.56 -7.66 10.66
CA GLU A 397 1.09 -8.65 11.59
C GLU A 397 2.62 -8.65 11.48
N PHE A 398 3.32 -8.58 12.61
CA PHE A 398 4.77 -8.45 12.64
C PHE A 398 5.45 -9.74 13.09
N LEU A 399 6.35 -10.25 12.25
CA LEU A 399 7.36 -11.23 12.63
C LEU A 399 8.68 -10.50 12.93
N VAL A 400 9.18 -10.62 14.16
CA VAL A 400 10.43 -9.99 14.59
C VAL A 400 11.57 -11.00 14.52
N TYR A 401 12.69 -10.66 13.88
CA TYR A 401 13.86 -11.53 13.82
C TYR A 401 15.08 -10.97 14.56
N SER A 402 15.88 -11.86 15.14
CA SER A 402 17.16 -11.52 15.78
C SER A 402 18.21 -12.61 15.58
N TYR A 403 19.48 -12.22 15.61
CA TYR A 403 20.56 -13.16 15.85
C TYR A 403 20.76 -13.32 17.36
N GLY A 404 20.65 -14.55 17.85
CA GLY A 404 20.64 -14.80 19.30
C GLY A 404 19.29 -14.53 19.95
N LEU A 405 19.17 -14.97 21.20
CA LEU A 405 18.02 -14.70 22.05
C LEU A 405 17.91 -13.20 22.36
N PRO A 406 16.69 -12.64 22.48
CA PRO A 406 16.50 -11.26 22.93
C PRO A 406 17.19 -11.01 24.27
N THR A 407 17.79 -9.82 24.43
CA THR A 407 18.44 -9.40 25.67
C THR A 407 17.42 -9.26 26.81
N ALA A 408 17.88 -9.20 28.05
CA ALA A 408 16.99 -8.94 29.20
C ALA A 408 16.22 -7.62 29.05
N GLU A 409 16.81 -6.61 28.42
CA GLU A 409 16.16 -5.34 28.09
C GLU A 409 15.04 -5.52 27.06
N ALA A 410 15.32 -6.20 25.96
CA ALA A 410 14.32 -6.53 24.95
C ALA A 410 13.16 -7.34 25.55
N LEU A 411 13.46 -8.29 26.43
CA LEU A 411 12.46 -9.08 27.14
C LEU A 411 11.64 -8.27 28.16
N ARG A 412 12.13 -7.14 28.69
CA ARG A 412 11.31 -6.25 29.54
C ARG A 412 10.29 -5.45 28.72
N LEU A 413 10.68 -5.04 27.51
CA LEU A 413 9.77 -4.37 26.57
C LEU A 413 8.65 -5.29 26.09
N LEU A 414 8.89 -6.60 26.11
CA LEU A 414 7.93 -7.64 25.79
C LEU A 414 6.64 -7.51 26.60
N ASP A 415 6.72 -7.24 27.91
CA ASP A 415 5.55 -7.12 28.78
C ASP A 415 4.67 -5.90 28.42
N ALA A 416 5.21 -4.89 27.73
CA ALA A 416 4.50 -3.66 27.35
C ALA A 416 3.93 -3.65 25.92
N ALA A 417 4.23 -4.69 25.12
CA ALA A 417 3.86 -4.75 23.70
C ALA A 417 3.74 -6.19 23.18
N THR A 418 3.26 -7.13 24.00
CA THR A 418 3.08 -8.53 23.61
C THR A 418 2.14 -8.70 22.42
N ASP A 419 1.13 -7.84 22.31
CA ASP A 419 0.10 -7.84 21.27
C ASP A 419 0.58 -7.29 19.91
N LEU A 420 1.84 -6.86 19.81
CA LEU A 420 2.40 -6.28 18.60
C LEU A 420 3.11 -7.29 17.70
N VAL A 421 3.64 -8.37 18.29
CA VAL A 421 4.47 -9.36 17.59
C VAL A 421 3.71 -10.67 17.49
N SER A 422 3.44 -11.14 16.27
CA SER A 422 2.77 -12.42 16.05
C SER A 422 3.75 -13.60 16.08
N ALA A 423 5.01 -13.36 15.72
CA ALA A 423 6.04 -14.39 15.73
C ALA A 423 7.45 -13.81 15.94
N PHE A 424 8.34 -14.62 16.52
CA PHE A 424 9.77 -14.39 16.57
C PHE A 424 10.51 -15.40 15.67
N GLU A 425 11.49 -14.93 14.90
CA GLU A 425 12.48 -15.80 14.26
C GLU A 425 13.85 -15.62 14.92
N ILE A 426 14.34 -16.65 15.59
CA ILE A 426 15.62 -16.64 16.28
C ILE A 426 16.67 -17.34 15.43
N VAL A 427 17.63 -16.57 14.93
CA VAL A 427 18.75 -17.07 14.12
C VAL A 427 19.90 -17.47 15.04
N LEU A 428 20.34 -18.73 14.95
CA LEU A 428 21.43 -19.28 15.77
C LEU A 428 22.37 -20.16 14.96
N ALA A 429 23.66 -20.15 15.30
CA ALA A 429 24.57 -21.21 14.87
C ALA A 429 24.16 -22.54 15.51
N ARG A 430 24.28 -23.64 14.77
CA ARG A 430 23.85 -24.98 15.23
C ARG A 430 24.41 -25.33 16.62
N ALA A 431 25.69 -25.04 16.85
CA ALA A 431 26.37 -25.32 18.12
C ALA A 431 25.72 -24.66 19.34
N HIS A 432 25.02 -23.53 19.15
CA HIS A 432 24.39 -22.77 20.24
C HIS A 432 22.93 -23.14 20.48
N MET A 433 22.28 -23.87 19.56
CA MET A 433 20.86 -24.19 19.65
C MET A 433 20.49 -25.00 20.90
N PRO A 434 21.24 -26.05 21.30
CA PRO A 434 20.89 -26.82 22.51
C PRO A 434 20.90 -25.96 23.78
N ALA A 435 21.89 -25.08 23.93
CA ALA A 435 21.99 -24.19 25.09
C ALA A 435 20.90 -23.11 25.10
N ALA A 436 20.34 -22.77 23.93
CA ALA A 436 19.29 -21.76 23.81
C ALA A 436 17.88 -22.30 24.12
N ALA A 437 17.67 -23.62 24.20
CA ALA A 437 16.35 -24.24 24.33
C ALA A 437 15.50 -23.66 25.48
N ALA A 438 16.08 -23.55 26.68
CA ALA A 438 15.36 -22.97 27.83
C ALA A 438 15.03 -21.48 27.63
N GLY A 439 15.87 -20.73 26.90
CA GLY A 439 15.61 -19.33 26.57
C GLY A 439 14.52 -19.16 25.52
N LEU A 440 14.48 -20.04 24.51
CA LEU A 440 13.43 -20.09 23.49
C LEU A 440 12.07 -20.42 24.12
N ALA A 441 12.02 -21.43 25.00
CA ALA A 441 10.80 -21.78 25.73
C ALA A 441 10.28 -20.60 26.57
N ARG A 442 11.17 -19.90 27.30
CA ARG A 442 10.79 -18.69 28.06
C ARG A 442 10.30 -17.55 27.16
N LEU A 443 10.92 -17.33 26.01
CA LEU A 443 10.47 -16.31 25.05
C LEU A 443 9.06 -16.63 24.56
N ARG A 444 8.83 -17.88 24.15
CA ARG A 444 7.53 -18.37 23.69
C ARG A 444 6.45 -18.22 24.76
N GLU A 445 6.71 -18.70 25.98
CA GLU A 445 5.77 -18.63 27.10
C GLU A 445 5.45 -17.18 27.49
N ARG A 446 6.47 -16.32 27.61
CA ARG A 446 6.26 -14.92 28.03
C ARG A 446 5.58 -14.07 26.97
N SER A 447 5.84 -14.34 25.70
CA SER A 447 5.26 -13.54 24.60
C SER A 447 3.89 -13.99 24.17
N GLY A 448 3.59 -15.29 24.26
CA GLY A 448 2.43 -15.88 23.60
C GLY A 448 2.50 -15.85 22.06
N ALA A 449 3.62 -15.40 21.50
CA ALA A 449 3.88 -15.37 20.07
C ALA A 449 4.51 -16.70 19.62
N GLN A 450 4.38 -17.01 18.33
CA GLN A 450 5.06 -18.17 17.75
C GLN A 450 6.58 -17.96 17.75
N VAL A 451 7.37 -18.99 18.03
CA VAL A 451 8.83 -18.91 17.96
C VAL A 451 9.36 -19.89 16.92
N TYR A 452 9.98 -19.36 15.88
CA TYR A 452 10.66 -20.09 14.82
C TYR A 452 12.17 -20.09 15.05
N LEU A 453 12.80 -21.25 14.88
CA LEU A 453 14.25 -21.39 14.93
C LEU A 453 14.84 -21.41 13.51
N SER A 454 15.86 -20.59 13.30
CA SER A 454 16.52 -20.43 12.01
C SER A 454 18.01 -20.76 12.14
N LYS A 455 18.54 -21.64 11.29
CA LYS A 455 19.95 -22.03 11.34
C LYS A 455 20.81 -21.00 10.61
N LEU A 456 21.76 -20.37 11.30
CA LEU A 456 22.87 -19.66 10.65
C LEU A 456 23.75 -20.70 9.95
N ARG A 457 23.95 -20.53 8.64
CA ARG A 457 24.76 -21.44 7.82
C ARG A 457 26.23 -21.06 7.90
N MET A 458 27.08 -22.05 8.14
CA MET A 458 28.52 -21.92 8.30
C MET A 458 29.26 -22.69 7.18
N HIS A 459 30.59 -22.61 7.10
CA HIS A 459 31.37 -23.25 6.04
C HIS A 459 31.14 -24.77 5.92
N GLU A 460 30.81 -25.44 7.04
CA GLU A 460 30.58 -26.88 7.12
C GLU A 460 29.29 -27.30 6.41
N ASP A 461 28.39 -26.36 6.15
CA ASP A 461 27.10 -26.59 5.51
C ASP A 461 27.18 -26.57 3.97
N ALA A 462 28.32 -26.20 3.39
CA ALA A 462 28.54 -26.14 1.93
C ALA A 462 28.30 -27.50 1.23
N LYS A 463 28.44 -28.60 1.97
CA LYS A 463 28.14 -29.95 1.47
C LYS A 463 26.65 -30.18 1.15
N PHE A 464 25.75 -29.37 1.73
CA PHE A 464 24.30 -29.51 1.54
C PHE A 464 23.73 -28.56 0.49
N ASP A 465 24.46 -27.50 0.11
CA ASP A 465 23.98 -26.49 -0.83
C ASP A 465 24.63 -26.59 -2.22
N GLY A 466 25.60 -27.50 -2.39
CA GLY A 466 26.32 -27.72 -3.65
C GLY A 466 27.14 -26.51 -4.11
N SER A 467 27.33 -25.51 -3.24
CA SER A 467 27.99 -24.25 -3.57
C SER A 467 29.44 -24.23 -3.09
N LYS A 468 30.32 -23.60 -3.89
CA LYS A 468 31.70 -23.31 -3.48
C LYS A 468 31.68 -22.27 -2.35
N PHE A 469 32.66 -22.38 -1.45
CA PHE A 469 32.96 -21.47 -0.34
C PHE A 469 32.40 -20.04 -0.47
N SER A 470 31.56 -19.63 0.50
CA SER A 470 30.84 -18.36 0.48
C SER A 470 31.07 -17.61 1.80
N HIS A 471 31.75 -16.46 1.76
CA HIS A 471 32.00 -15.58 2.92
C HIS A 471 30.74 -14.78 3.36
N PHE A 472 29.54 -15.20 2.94
CA PHE A 472 28.32 -14.40 3.07
C PHE A 472 27.33 -15.03 4.05
N ILE A 473 26.65 -14.19 4.83
CA ILE A 473 25.68 -14.62 5.82
C ILE A 473 24.46 -15.22 5.11
N ASN A 474 24.17 -16.49 5.43
CA ASN A 474 22.95 -17.17 5.01
C ASN A 474 22.32 -17.83 6.23
N HIS A 475 20.98 -17.88 6.28
CA HIS A 475 20.27 -18.60 7.33
C HIS A 475 19.08 -19.38 6.78
N GLY A 476 18.56 -20.28 7.61
CA GLY A 476 17.51 -21.23 7.29
C GLY A 476 18.06 -22.64 7.06
N PHE A 477 17.25 -23.63 7.41
CA PHE A 477 17.45 -25.03 7.09
C PHE A 477 17.15 -25.29 5.60
N VAL A 478 17.69 -26.39 5.08
CA VAL A 478 17.28 -26.96 3.78
C VAL A 478 16.68 -28.36 4.00
N ALA A 479 15.77 -28.79 3.11
CA ALA A 479 15.03 -30.05 3.28
C ALA A 479 15.95 -31.28 3.43
N ALA A 480 17.13 -31.26 2.79
CA ALA A 480 18.13 -32.32 2.89
C ALA A 480 18.71 -32.53 4.31
N GLU A 481 18.50 -31.59 5.23
CA GLU A 481 19.02 -31.64 6.61
C GLU A 481 18.06 -32.35 7.58
N ARG A 482 17.10 -33.13 7.08
CA ARG A 482 16.02 -33.79 7.85
C ARG A 482 16.49 -34.47 9.13
N GLU A 483 17.52 -35.31 9.04
CA GLU A 483 18.03 -36.06 10.20
C GLU A 483 18.60 -35.13 11.28
N GLN A 484 19.27 -34.05 10.87
CA GLN A 484 19.82 -33.06 11.81
C GLN A 484 18.70 -32.29 12.51
N MET A 485 17.62 -31.99 11.79
CA MET A 485 16.45 -31.32 12.37
C MET A 485 15.75 -32.22 13.39
N ALA A 486 15.56 -33.50 13.08
CA ALA A 486 15.00 -34.47 14.03
C ALA A 486 15.86 -34.60 15.30
N GLU A 487 17.19 -34.72 15.15
CA GLU A 487 18.13 -34.76 16.27
C GLU A 487 18.04 -33.51 17.16
N LEU A 488 17.98 -32.32 16.55
CA LEU A 488 17.87 -31.05 17.27
C LEU A 488 16.55 -30.95 18.06
N LEU A 489 15.43 -31.34 17.45
CA LEU A 489 14.13 -31.30 18.10
C LEU A 489 14.07 -32.28 19.29
N ASP A 490 14.45 -33.53 19.06
CA ASP A 490 14.23 -34.61 20.05
C ASP A 490 15.36 -34.70 21.09
N ALA A 491 16.60 -34.88 20.63
CA ALA A 491 17.73 -35.19 21.51
C ALA A 491 18.32 -33.95 22.21
N LYS A 492 18.02 -32.74 21.71
CA LYS A 492 18.54 -31.48 22.26
C LYS A 492 17.45 -30.63 22.93
N GLY A 493 16.26 -31.18 23.13
CA GLY A 493 15.19 -30.56 23.92
C GLY A 493 14.59 -29.30 23.30
N LEU A 494 14.68 -29.15 21.97
CA LEU A 494 14.04 -28.03 21.27
C LEU A 494 12.57 -28.29 20.99
N ARG A 495 12.14 -29.55 20.98
CA ARG A 495 10.71 -29.90 20.92
C ARG A 495 9.97 -29.28 22.11
N GLY A 496 8.96 -28.48 21.82
CA GLY A 496 8.20 -27.69 22.80
C GLY A 496 8.81 -26.33 23.18
N ALA A 497 10.08 -26.08 22.86
CA ALA A 497 10.72 -24.77 23.03
C ALA A 497 10.47 -23.82 21.85
N VAL A 498 10.15 -24.38 20.68
CA VAL A 498 9.87 -23.65 19.43
C VAL A 498 8.59 -24.19 18.80
N ASP A 499 7.89 -23.36 18.03
CA ASP A 499 6.70 -23.73 17.27
C ASP A 499 7.05 -24.19 15.85
N GLY A 500 8.24 -23.86 15.34
CA GLY A 500 8.64 -24.24 13.99
C GLY A 500 10.09 -23.96 13.61
N LEU A 501 10.43 -24.32 12.39
CA LEU A 501 11.75 -24.14 11.79
C LEU A 501 11.66 -23.24 10.56
N ALA A 502 12.70 -22.43 10.36
CA ALA A 502 12.82 -21.55 9.21
C ALA A 502 13.67 -22.18 8.09
N PHE A 503 13.20 -22.09 6.86
CA PHE A 503 13.78 -22.68 5.67
C PHE A 503 14.04 -21.63 4.61
N ARG A 504 15.00 -21.91 3.74
CA ARG A 504 15.31 -21.05 2.60
C ARG A 504 14.89 -21.75 1.32
N VAL A 505 14.14 -21.05 0.48
CA VAL A 505 13.84 -21.45 -0.91
C VAL A 505 14.70 -20.60 -1.83
N ALA A 506 15.77 -21.21 -2.34
CA ALA A 506 16.73 -20.60 -3.23
C ALA A 506 16.09 -20.18 -4.56
N ARG A 507 16.76 -19.31 -5.32
CA ARG A 507 16.20 -18.77 -6.58
C ARG A 507 16.00 -19.86 -7.63
N ARG A 508 16.94 -20.82 -7.65
CA ARG A 508 16.91 -22.00 -8.54
C ARG A 508 15.79 -23.00 -8.21
N GLU A 509 15.21 -22.93 -7.02
CA GLU A 509 14.15 -23.85 -6.59
C GLU A 509 12.78 -23.32 -7.01
N SER A 510 11.93 -24.21 -7.52
CA SER A 510 10.54 -23.92 -7.86
C SER A 510 9.69 -23.80 -6.57
N PRO A 511 9.04 -22.65 -6.30
CA PRO A 511 8.15 -22.52 -5.14
C PRO A 511 7.03 -23.56 -5.11
N ALA A 512 6.45 -23.90 -6.26
CA ALA A 512 5.40 -24.92 -6.36
C ALA A 512 5.86 -26.34 -5.99
N GLN A 513 7.16 -26.62 -6.02
CA GLN A 513 7.72 -27.89 -5.56
C GLN A 513 8.24 -27.79 -4.12
N ALA A 514 8.90 -26.69 -3.80
CA ALA A 514 9.53 -26.47 -2.50
C ALA A 514 8.50 -26.34 -1.37
N LEU A 515 7.44 -25.55 -1.54
CA LEU A 515 6.49 -25.31 -0.44
C LEU A 515 5.73 -26.59 -0.02
N PRO A 516 5.17 -27.42 -0.93
CA PRO A 516 4.56 -28.69 -0.55
C PRO A 516 5.56 -29.68 0.07
N ALA A 517 6.82 -29.68 -0.38
CA ALA A 517 7.85 -30.53 0.19
C ALA A 517 8.18 -30.11 1.63
N LEU A 518 8.29 -28.80 1.89
CA LEU A 518 8.48 -28.26 3.23
C LEU A 518 7.26 -28.51 4.12
N ALA A 519 6.04 -28.40 3.60
CA ALA A 519 4.82 -28.71 4.35
C ALA A 519 4.81 -30.17 4.84
N ARG A 520 5.12 -31.13 3.96
CA ARG A 520 5.26 -32.56 4.33
C ARG A 520 6.35 -32.76 5.38
N LEU A 521 7.51 -32.14 5.19
CA LEU A 521 8.61 -32.23 6.15
C LEU A 521 8.24 -31.67 7.53
N GLY A 522 7.52 -30.54 7.58
CA GLY A 522 7.02 -29.97 8.83
C GLY A 522 6.04 -30.92 9.54
N ALA A 523 5.15 -31.56 8.79
CA ALA A 523 4.23 -32.57 9.33
C ALA A 523 4.98 -33.81 9.88
N GLU A 524 6.01 -34.29 9.17
CA GLU A 524 6.85 -35.40 9.64
C GLU A 524 7.62 -35.07 10.93
N LEU A 525 8.07 -33.83 11.07
CA LEU A 525 8.84 -33.38 12.23
C LEU A 525 7.96 -32.89 13.40
N ASP A 526 6.65 -32.75 13.17
CA ASP A 526 5.71 -32.08 14.08
C ASP A 526 6.21 -30.67 14.45
N ALA A 527 6.49 -29.87 13.41
CA ALA A 527 7.00 -28.51 13.53
C ALA A 527 6.43 -27.60 12.43
N GLY A 528 6.05 -26.37 12.79
CA GLY A 528 5.65 -25.34 11.85
C GLY A 528 6.77 -24.97 10.87
N VAL A 529 6.39 -24.44 9.71
CA VAL A 529 7.33 -24.11 8.63
C VAL A 529 7.28 -22.61 8.35
N LEU A 530 8.44 -21.96 8.41
CA LEU A 530 8.65 -20.59 7.94
C LEU A 530 9.56 -20.61 6.70
N ALA A 531 9.06 -20.33 5.52
CA ALA A 531 9.82 -20.38 4.27
C ALA A 531 10.20 -18.97 3.77
N HIS A 532 11.50 -18.74 3.59
CA HIS A 532 12.05 -17.52 2.98
C HIS A 532 12.25 -17.74 1.49
N VAL A 533 11.41 -17.13 0.67
CA VAL A 533 11.47 -17.22 -0.79
C VAL A 533 12.34 -16.09 -1.32
N ARG A 534 13.50 -16.47 -1.89
CA ARG A 534 14.47 -15.49 -2.39
C ARG A 534 14.08 -14.94 -3.75
N LEU A 535 14.07 -13.61 -3.87
CA LEU A 535 14.18 -12.92 -5.16
C LEU A 535 15.65 -12.67 -5.53
N ALA A 536 16.55 -12.64 -4.54
CA ALA A 536 17.99 -12.54 -4.80
C ALA A 536 18.53 -13.73 -5.60
N GLY A 537 19.51 -13.45 -6.47
CA GLY A 537 20.30 -14.48 -7.14
C GLY A 537 21.18 -15.28 -6.18
N GLU A 538 21.86 -16.29 -6.71
CA GLU A 538 22.80 -17.11 -5.93
C GLU A 538 24.16 -16.44 -5.73
N SER A 539 24.57 -15.60 -6.68
CA SER A 539 25.82 -14.86 -6.63
C SER A 539 25.64 -13.52 -5.92
N PRO A 540 26.54 -13.16 -4.99
CA PRO A 540 26.53 -11.86 -4.32
C PRO A 540 26.93 -10.69 -5.24
N ALA A 541 27.59 -10.98 -6.38
CA ALA A 541 28.04 -9.98 -7.33
C ALA A 541 27.03 -9.72 -8.46
N ASP A 542 26.18 -10.70 -8.77
CA ASP A 542 25.28 -10.61 -9.91
C ASP A 542 23.98 -9.91 -9.53
N ALA A 543 23.61 -8.92 -10.35
CA ALA A 543 22.34 -8.26 -10.22
C ALA A 543 21.22 -9.14 -10.79
N TYR A 544 20.09 -9.24 -10.09
CA TYR A 544 18.88 -9.90 -10.60
C TYR A 544 17.72 -8.89 -10.70
N THR A 545 17.60 -8.24 -11.85
CA THR A 545 16.67 -7.12 -12.09
C THR A 545 15.59 -7.43 -13.13
N ASP A 546 15.34 -8.71 -13.40
CA ASP A 546 14.29 -9.15 -14.31
C ASP A 546 12.92 -9.10 -13.61
N ASP A 547 12.16 -8.04 -13.88
CA ASP A 547 10.83 -7.81 -13.32
C ASP A 547 9.82 -8.89 -13.74
N HIS A 548 9.94 -9.44 -14.95
CA HIS A 548 9.03 -10.48 -15.42
C HIS A 548 9.29 -11.80 -14.71
N ALA A 549 10.56 -12.22 -14.62
CA ALA A 549 10.92 -13.42 -13.87
C ALA A 549 10.57 -13.30 -12.38
N ASN A 550 10.72 -12.11 -11.79
CA ASN A 550 10.27 -11.84 -10.43
C ASN A 550 8.75 -11.95 -10.30
N ALA A 551 7.98 -11.36 -11.23
CA ALA A 551 6.53 -11.46 -11.27
C ALA A 551 6.05 -12.92 -11.38
N CYS A 552 6.64 -13.73 -12.28
CA CYS A 552 6.33 -15.15 -12.40
C CYS A 552 6.64 -15.92 -11.12
N ARG A 553 7.79 -15.66 -10.47
CA ARG A 553 8.15 -16.30 -9.20
C ARG A 553 7.21 -15.91 -8.07
N VAL A 554 6.80 -14.66 -7.99
CA VAL A 554 5.79 -14.18 -7.02
C VAL A 554 4.47 -14.90 -7.26
N ALA A 555 4.01 -14.99 -8.50
CA ALA A 555 2.78 -15.68 -8.84
C ALA A 555 2.81 -17.17 -8.46
N ASP A 556 3.91 -17.86 -8.79
CA ASP A 556 4.11 -19.27 -8.44
C ASP A 556 4.09 -19.48 -6.92
N THR A 557 4.75 -18.57 -6.19
CA THR A 557 4.82 -18.61 -4.72
C THR A 557 3.46 -18.37 -4.07
N VAL A 558 2.71 -17.36 -4.54
CA VAL A 558 1.40 -17.02 -3.97
C VAL A 558 0.43 -18.18 -4.16
N LEU A 559 0.34 -18.76 -5.36
CA LEU A 559 -0.54 -19.91 -5.60
C LEU A 559 -0.11 -21.13 -4.79
N ALA A 560 1.18 -21.44 -4.74
CA ALA A 560 1.71 -22.56 -3.96
C ALA A 560 1.44 -22.37 -2.46
N ASN A 561 1.53 -21.15 -1.94
CA ASN A 561 1.24 -20.88 -0.54
C ASN A 561 -0.25 -20.90 -0.21
N LEU A 562 -1.11 -20.49 -1.14
CA LEU A 562 -2.57 -20.64 -1.00
C LEU A 562 -2.99 -22.12 -0.97
N LEU A 563 -2.27 -23.00 -1.68
CA LEU A 563 -2.44 -24.45 -1.62
C LEU A 563 -1.88 -25.09 -0.35
N GLU A 564 -0.84 -24.49 0.22
CA GLU A 564 -0.15 -24.97 1.43
C GLU A 564 -0.20 -23.92 2.56
N PRO A 565 -1.39 -23.64 3.13
CA PRO A 565 -1.58 -22.58 4.12
C PRO A 565 -0.86 -22.84 5.45
N ALA A 566 -0.41 -24.08 5.70
CA ALA A 566 0.39 -24.44 6.87
C ALA A 566 1.83 -23.89 6.81
N VAL A 567 2.30 -23.47 5.64
CA VAL A 567 3.63 -22.87 5.46
C VAL A 567 3.51 -21.35 5.56
N SER A 568 4.18 -20.73 6.52
CA SER A 568 4.32 -19.27 6.57
C SER A 568 5.39 -18.85 5.58
N VAL A 569 5.09 -17.95 4.64
CA VAL A 569 6.02 -17.55 3.58
C VAL A 569 6.39 -16.08 3.71
N PHE A 570 7.67 -15.75 3.52
CA PHE A 570 8.15 -14.38 3.37
C PHE A 570 9.04 -14.24 2.13
N PHE A 571 8.78 -13.22 1.33
CA PHE A 571 9.72 -12.79 0.29
C PHE A 571 10.84 -11.96 0.90
N ASP A 572 12.09 -12.24 0.51
CA ASP A 572 13.28 -11.59 1.08
C ASP A 572 13.52 -10.13 0.62
N THR A 573 12.70 -9.63 -0.31
CA THR A 573 12.97 -8.37 -1.01
C THR A 573 11.68 -7.61 -1.26
N PHE A 574 11.31 -6.71 -0.35
CA PHE A 574 10.19 -5.78 -0.55
C PHE A 574 10.56 -4.63 -1.50
N MET A 575 11.63 -3.91 -1.20
CA MET A 575 12.14 -2.80 -2.01
C MET A 575 13.45 -3.19 -2.68
N ASP A 576 13.72 -2.64 -3.86
CA ASP A 576 14.98 -2.79 -4.59
C ASP A 576 16.20 -2.69 -3.67
N VAL A 577 17.11 -3.64 -3.84
CA VAL A 577 18.46 -3.58 -3.27
C VAL A 577 19.39 -3.25 -4.43
N ASP A 578 19.78 -1.98 -4.51
CA ASP A 578 20.58 -1.40 -5.59
C ASP A 578 22.04 -1.14 -5.18
N ARG A 579 22.40 -1.49 -3.93
CA ARG A 579 23.71 -1.27 -3.32
C ARG A 579 24.19 -2.52 -2.59
N GLY A 580 25.50 -2.73 -2.57
CA GLY A 580 26.13 -3.84 -1.85
C GLY A 580 25.97 -5.19 -2.56
N TYR A 581 25.69 -6.24 -1.79
CA TYR A 581 25.66 -7.62 -2.29
C TYR A 581 24.25 -8.07 -2.67
N PHE A 582 24.19 -8.96 -3.66
CA PHE A 582 22.97 -9.48 -4.29
C PHE A 582 22.04 -8.35 -4.80
N PRO A 583 22.50 -7.44 -5.66
CA PRO A 583 21.63 -6.40 -6.20
C PRO A 583 20.42 -7.02 -6.91
N ARG A 584 19.23 -6.44 -6.76
CA ARG A 584 17.98 -7.05 -7.25
C ARG A 584 16.78 -6.13 -7.20
N SER A 585 15.82 -6.38 -8.09
CA SER A 585 14.51 -5.74 -8.06
C SER A 585 13.59 -6.37 -7.00
N GLY A 586 12.82 -5.55 -6.30
CA GLY A 586 11.80 -5.96 -5.33
C GLY A 586 10.37 -5.84 -5.88
N PHE A 587 9.41 -5.66 -4.97
CA PHE A 587 8.02 -5.31 -5.27
C PHE A 587 7.87 -3.82 -5.59
N ILE A 588 8.73 -2.97 -5.02
CA ILE A 588 8.79 -1.54 -5.30
C ILE A 588 10.21 -1.09 -5.61
N ASP A 589 10.33 -0.04 -6.41
CA ASP A 589 11.62 0.59 -6.69
C ASP A 589 12.10 1.54 -5.58
N ARG A 590 13.24 2.20 -5.79
CA ARG A 590 13.84 3.16 -4.85
C ARG A 590 13.14 4.53 -4.79
N ARG A 591 12.17 4.77 -5.67
CA ARG A 591 11.20 5.88 -5.60
C ARG A 591 9.88 5.41 -4.99
N TYR A 592 9.81 4.16 -4.51
CA TYR A 592 8.64 3.54 -3.92
C TYR A 592 7.47 3.35 -4.90
N ASP A 593 7.77 3.25 -6.20
CA ASP A 593 6.76 2.95 -7.22
C ASP A 593 6.55 1.43 -7.37
N PRO A 594 5.29 0.97 -7.52
CA PRO A 594 4.98 -0.45 -7.69
C PRO A 594 5.57 -1.04 -8.98
N ARG A 595 6.36 -2.11 -8.83
CA ARG A 595 6.85 -2.96 -9.93
C ARG A 595 5.82 -4.05 -10.30
N PRO A 596 5.97 -4.75 -11.44
CA PRO A 596 5.06 -5.83 -11.84
C PRO A 596 4.80 -6.89 -10.74
N ALA A 597 5.81 -7.24 -9.95
CA ALA A 597 5.67 -8.16 -8.81
C ALA A 597 4.62 -7.70 -7.77
N SER A 598 4.54 -6.41 -7.48
CA SER A 598 3.53 -5.82 -6.58
C SER A 598 2.12 -6.00 -7.13
N ARG A 599 1.92 -5.68 -8.42
CA ARG A 599 0.61 -5.77 -9.08
C ARG A 599 0.13 -7.22 -9.17
N VAL A 600 1.03 -8.13 -9.52
CA VAL A 600 0.74 -9.57 -9.60
C VAL A 600 0.36 -10.14 -8.24
N TYR A 601 1.08 -9.78 -7.19
CA TYR A 601 0.73 -10.18 -5.82
C TYR A 601 -0.69 -9.71 -5.47
N ALA A 602 -0.99 -8.44 -5.71
CA ALA A 602 -2.29 -7.83 -5.42
C ALA A 602 -3.42 -8.51 -6.20
N HIS A 603 -3.28 -8.63 -7.52
CA HIS A 603 -4.30 -9.19 -8.40
C HIS A 603 -4.54 -10.68 -8.16
N LEU A 604 -3.51 -11.47 -7.83
CA LEU A 604 -3.72 -12.87 -7.46
C LEU A 604 -4.51 -13.00 -6.17
N HIS A 605 -4.23 -12.19 -5.15
CA HIS A 605 -5.03 -12.19 -3.94
C HIS A 605 -6.46 -11.69 -4.22
N ALA A 606 -6.65 -10.64 -5.01
CA ALA A 606 -7.98 -10.18 -5.42
C ALA A 606 -8.80 -11.30 -6.12
N ALA A 607 -8.15 -12.12 -6.94
CA ALA A 607 -8.82 -13.18 -7.69
C ALA A 607 -9.06 -14.47 -6.87
N LEU A 608 -8.17 -14.79 -5.93
CA LEU A 608 -8.09 -16.12 -5.30
C LEU A 608 -8.25 -16.11 -3.78
N ALA A 609 -7.83 -15.05 -3.08
CA ALA A 609 -7.89 -15.02 -1.62
C ALA A 609 -9.35 -15.10 -1.14
N GLY A 610 -9.59 -15.83 -0.06
CA GLY A 610 -10.96 -16.03 0.44
C GLY A 610 -11.67 -17.25 -0.15
N ARG A 611 -11.17 -17.82 -1.25
CA ARG A 611 -11.78 -18.97 -1.94
C ARG A 611 -11.18 -20.30 -1.47
N ARG A 612 -11.89 -21.41 -1.69
CA ARG A 612 -11.37 -22.76 -1.43
C ARG A 612 -10.47 -23.17 -2.59
N ILE A 613 -9.19 -23.42 -2.33
CA ILE A 613 -8.21 -23.74 -3.36
C ILE A 613 -7.66 -25.14 -3.11
N GLU A 614 -7.66 -25.99 -4.14
CA GLU A 614 -7.24 -27.39 -4.06
C GLU A 614 -6.28 -27.72 -5.22
N ALA A 615 -5.28 -28.57 -4.98
CA ALA A 615 -4.34 -28.98 -6.02
C ALA A 615 -5.04 -29.86 -7.07
N LEU A 616 -4.77 -29.63 -8.36
CA LEU A 616 -5.28 -30.49 -9.43
C LEU A 616 -4.29 -31.63 -9.70
N ALA A 617 -4.66 -32.85 -9.30
CA ALA A 617 -3.83 -34.04 -9.48
C ALA A 617 -3.56 -34.36 -10.97
N GLY A 618 -2.35 -34.82 -11.28
CA GLY A 618 -2.03 -35.50 -12.55
C GLY A 618 -1.52 -34.65 -13.72
N HIS A 619 -1.43 -33.32 -13.60
CA HIS A 619 -0.97 -32.45 -14.70
C HIS A 619 0.24 -31.56 -14.36
N GLY A 620 0.69 -31.53 -13.10
CA GLY A 620 1.73 -30.61 -12.61
C GLY A 620 3.17 -30.86 -13.10
N ALA A 621 3.41 -31.87 -13.95
CA ALA A 621 4.75 -32.25 -14.39
C ALA A 621 5.04 -32.03 -15.88
N ALA A 622 4.05 -31.74 -16.73
CA ALA A 622 4.24 -31.76 -18.18
C ALA A 622 4.65 -30.40 -18.79
N ILE A 623 4.26 -29.27 -18.17
CA ILE A 623 4.50 -27.92 -18.72
C ILE A 623 5.02 -26.98 -17.61
N PRO A 624 6.32 -26.63 -17.59
CA PRO A 624 6.93 -25.78 -16.56
C PRO A 624 6.31 -24.39 -16.42
N SER A 625 5.74 -23.85 -17.51
CA SER A 625 5.10 -22.53 -17.57
C SER A 625 3.63 -22.53 -17.13
N LEU A 626 3.11 -23.64 -16.57
CA LEU A 626 1.71 -23.74 -16.17
C LEU A 626 1.59 -24.25 -14.72
N ARG A 627 0.65 -23.67 -13.97
CA ARG A 627 0.18 -24.21 -12.68
C ARG A 627 -1.32 -24.40 -12.73
N LEU A 628 -1.79 -25.46 -12.12
CA LEU A 628 -3.20 -25.86 -12.15
C LEU A 628 -3.71 -26.06 -10.73
N ALA A 629 -4.89 -25.53 -10.47
CA ALA A 629 -5.60 -25.70 -9.21
C ALA A 629 -7.10 -25.79 -9.46
N ARG A 630 -7.87 -26.14 -8.43
CA ARG A 630 -9.31 -25.91 -8.38
C ARG A 630 -9.59 -24.76 -7.44
N VAL A 631 -10.48 -23.86 -7.82
CA VAL A 631 -10.94 -22.75 -6.99
C VAL A 631 -12.46 -22.83 -6.88
N ASP A 632 -12.95 -23.09 -5.67
CA ASP A 632 -14.33 -23.44 -5.37
C ASP A 632 -14.88 -24.60 -6.23
N GLY A 633 -14.00 -25.55 -6.57
CA GLY A 633 -14.30 -26.73 -7.39
C GLY A 633 -14.05 -26.55 -8.90
N GLU A 634 -13.91 -25.32 -9.38
CA GLU A 634 -13.67 -25.02 -10.79
C GLU A 634 -12.16 -25.05 -11.13
N PRO A 635 -11.74 -25.69 -12.25
CA PRO A 635 -10.33 -25.73 -12.63
C PRO A 635 -9.85 -24.33 -13.06
N VAL A 636 -8.69 -23.91 -12.56
CA VAL A 636 -8.01 -22.67 -12.96
C VAL A 636 -6.59 -22.96 -13.43
N ALA A 637 -6.09 -22.13 -14.34
CA ALA A 637 -4.74 -22.21 -14.85
C ALA A 637 -4.01 -20.89 -14.66
N LEU A 638 -2.84 -20.95 -14.02
CA LEU A 638 -1.91 -19.83 -13.91
C LEU A 638 -0.78 -20.03 -14.93
N VAL A 639 -0.66 -19.09 -15.87
CA VAL A 639 0.32 -19.12 -16.97
C VAL A 639 1.53 -18.28 -16.60
N LEU A 640 2.70 -18.91 -16.53
CA LEU A 640 4.00 -18.36 -16.13
C LEU A 640 5.00 -18.44 -17.31
N PRO A 641 4.95 -17.54 -18.30
CA PRO A 641 5.80 -17.65 -19.49
C PRO A 641 7.28 -17.42 -19.15
N GLU A 642 8.17 -18.21 -19.78
CA GLU A 642 9.63 -18.12 -19.59
C GLU A 642 10.25 -16.86 -20.22
N ASP A 643 9.75 -16.46 -21.39
CA ASP A 643 10.13 -15.22 -22.08
C ASP A 643 8.85 -14.42 -22.42
N PRO A 644 8.71 -13.16 -21.94
CA PRO A 644 7.57 -12.32 -22.26
C PRO A 644 7.59 -11.77 -23.70
N GLN A 645 8.75 -11.75 -24.37
CA GLN A 645 8.92 -11.17 -25.72
C GLN A 645 8.79 -12.20 -26.86
N ALA A 646 8.89 -13.49 -26.57
CA ALA A 646 8.68 -14.53 -27.58
C ALA A 646 7.23 -14.52 -28.11
N ALA A 647 7.04 -14.19 -29.38
CA ALA A 647 5.72 -14.15 -30.02
C ALA A 647 5.10 -15.56 -30.15
N GLY A 648 3.83 -15.72 -29.76
CA GLY A 648 3.04 -16.94 -30.01
C GLY A 648 1.82 -17.11 -29.10
N ALA A 649 0.77 -17.79 -29.57
CA ALA A 649 -0.43 -18.06 -28.77
C ALA A 649 -0.13 -18.87 -27.49
N VAL A 650 -0.96 -18.71 -26.45
CA VAL A 650 -0.98 -19.62 -25.30
C VAL A 650 -1.60 -20.94 -25.78
N THR A 651 -0.76 -21.97 -25.95
CA THR A 651 -1.14 -23.29 -26.47
C THR A 651 -0.90 -24.38 -25.42
N GLY A 652 -1.56 -25.54 -25.60
CA GLY A 652 -1.33 -26.70 -24.73
C GLY A 652 -1.97 -26.59 -23.34
N LEU A 653 -3.03 -25.79 -23.20
CA LEU A 653 -3.84 -25.82 -21.97
C LEU A 653 -4.49 -27.21 -21.80
N PRO A 654 -4.59 -27.76 -20.58
CA PRO A 654 -5.14 -29.09 -20.36
C PRO A 654 -6.59 -29.20 -20.85
N ALA A 655 -6.93 -30.32 -21.47
CA ALA A 655 -8.29 -30.59 -21.95
C ALA A 655 -9.37 -30.54 -20.86
N GLY A 656 -8.97 -30.74 -19.60
CA GLY A 656 -9.84 -30.66 -18.42
C GLY A 656 -10.04 -29.26 -17.85
N LEU A 657 -9.41 -28.21 -18.40
CA LEU A 657 -9.62 -26.83 -17.95
C LEU A 657 -11.04 -26.38 -18.33
N VAL A 658 -11.37 -26.40 -19.62
CA VAL A 658 -12.71 -26.13 -20.17
C VAL A 658 -12.84 -26.87 -21.51
N ARG A 659 -14.07 -27.29 -21.89
CA ARG A 659 -14.33 -27.94 -23.19
C ARG A 659 -13.93 -27.02 -24.36
N PRO A 660 -13.41 -27.53 -25.49
CA PRO A 660 -13.18 -26.71 -26.68
C PRO A 660 -14.44 -25.94 -27.10
N GLY A 661 -14.29 -24.68 -27.48
CA GLY A 661 -15.39 -23.77 -27.84
C GLY A 661 -16.13 -23.12 -26.66
N ALA A 662 -15.93 -23.58 -25.42
CA ALA A 662 -16.53 -22.92 -24.25
C ALA A 662 -15.73 -21.68 -23.83
N GLY A 663 -16.45 -20.68 -23.31
CA GLY A 663 -15.90 -19.39 -22.90
C GLY A 663 -15.07 -19.48 -21.62
N VAL A 664 -13.96 -18.74 -21.59
CA VAL A 664 -13.07 -18.57 -20.45
C VAL A 664 -12.88 -17.10 -20.13
N LEU A 665 -12.57 -16.82 -18.86
CA LEU A 665 -12.11 -15.51 -18.41
C LEU A 665 -10.60 -15.54 -18.25
N VAL A 666 -9.94 -14.54 -18.82
CA VAL A 666 -8.50 -14.35 -18.76
C VAL A 666 -8.23 -13.06 -18.02
N THR A 667 -7.53 -13.18 -16.90
CA THR A 667 -7.08 -12.04 -16.12
C THR A 667 -5.61 -11.80 -16.40
N ASP A 668 -5.26 -10.62 -16.92
CA ASP A 668 -3.89 -10.14 -16.96
C ASP A 668 -3.48 -9.70 -15.55
N LEU A 669 -2.56 -10.42 -14.92
CA LEU A 669 -2.17 -10.18 -13.54
C LEU A 669 -1.25 -8.95 -13.37
N GLN A 670 -0.72 -8.37 -14.45
CA GLN A 670 0.03 -7.11 -14.35
C GLN A 670 -0.90 -5.89 -14.35
N THR A 671 -2.02 -5.96 -15.07
CA THR A 671 -2.96 -4.85 -15.23
C THR A 671 -4.26 -5.03 -14.44
N GLY A 672 -4.57 -6.26 -14.01
CA GLY A 672 -5.82 -6.64 -13.35
C GLY A 672 -7.01 -6.71 -14.31
N VAL A 673 -6.81 -6.49 -15.61
CA VAL A 673 -7.87 -6.51 -16.62
C VAL A 673 -8.38 -7.93 -16.83
N VAL A 674 -9.70 -8.09 -16.80
CA VAL A 674 -10.39 -9.34 -17.08
C VAL A 674 -10.97 -9.26 -18.49
N SER A 675 -10.71 -10.28 -19.30
CA SER A 675 -11.19 -10.38 -20.68
C SER A 675 -11.85 -11.72 -20.94
N ARG A 676 -12.82 -11.75 -21.86
CA ARG A 676 -13.46 -12.97 -22.34
C ARG A 676 -12.66 -13.55 -23.52
N ALA A 677 -12.47 -14.86 -23.50
CA ALA A 677 -11.82 -15.63 -24.56
C ALA A 677 -12.50 -17.00 -24.72
N SER A 678 -12.08 -17.78 -25.71
CA SER A 678 -12.49 -19.17 -25.93
C SER A 678 -11.27 -20.07 -26.16
N LEU A 679 -11.45 -21.37 -25.97
CA LEU A 679 -10.44 -22.37 -26.33
C LEU A 679 -10.71 -22.90 -27.72
N GLY A 680 -9.81 -22.62 -28.67
CA GLY A 680 -9.84 -23.15 -30.03
C GLY A 680 -9.30 -24.59 -30.12
N GLU A 681 -9.21 -25.11 -31.35
CA GLU A 681 -8.60 -26.42 -31.62
C GLU A 681 -7.15 -26.48 -31.10
N GLY A 682 -6.77 -27.60 -30.49
CA GLY A 682 -5.46 -27.75 -29.83
C GLY A 682 -5.32 -27.04 -28.48
N HIS A 683 -6.43 -26.61 -27.86
CA HIS A 683 -6.45 -25.87 -26.59
C HIS A 683 -5.65 -24.57 -26.62
N ALA A 684 -5.63 -23.92 -27.79
CA ALA A 684 -5.09 -22.58 -27.98
C ALA A 684 -6.12 -21.54 -27.54
N LEU A 685 -5.68 -20.51 -26.81
CA LEU A 685 -6.58 -19.45 -26.38
C LEU A 685 -6.82 -18.42 -27.50
N GLN A 686 -8.09 -18.12 -27.79
CA GLN A 686 -8.53 -17.14 -28.79
C GLN A 686 -9.39 -16.06 -28.11
N MET A 687 -9.04 -14.78 -28.28
CA MET A 687 -9.84 -13.70 -27.70
C MET A 687 -11.17 -13.55 -28.43
N THR A 688 -12.15 -12.99 -27.73
CA THR A 688 -13.41 -12.61 -28.39
C THR A 688 -13.14 -11.43 -29.33
N GLY A 689 -13.14 -11.67 -30.65
CA GLY A 689 -12.66 -10.75 -31.69
C GLY A 689 -11.22 -11.11 -32.11
N ASP A 690 -10.90 -11.04 -33.41
CA ASP A 690 -9.73 -11.65 -34.08
C ASP A 690 -8.31 -11.23 -33.61
N ALA A 691 -8.15 -10.66 -32.42
CA ALA A 691 -6.85 -10.35 -31.84
C ALA A 691 -6.26 -11.56 -31.09
N PRO A 692 -5.00 -11.97 -31.35
CA PRO A 692 -4.34 -12.98 -30.53
C PRO A 692 -4.13 -12.45 -29.11
N LEU A 693 -4.33 -13.28 -28.08
CA LEU A 693 -3.92 -12.92 -26.72
C LEU A 693 -2.39 -12.80 -26.71
N PRO A 694 -1.81 -11.66 -26.27
CA PRO A 694 -0.36 -11.56 -26.09
C PRO A 694 0.12 -12.61 -25.07
N ARG A 695 1.41 -12.97 -25.10
CA ARG A 695 1.99 -13.72 -23.97
C ARG A 695 2.17 -12.78 -22.79
N GLY A 696 1.87 -13.31 -21.61
CA GLY A 696 1.81 -12.54 -20.38
C GLY A 696 1.50 -13.46 -19.21
N LEU A 697 1.48 -12.87 -18.02
CA LEU A 697 1.21 -13.57 -16.79
C LEU A 697 -0.31 -13.56 -16.53
N TYR A 698 -0.94 -14.71 -16.77
CA TYR A 698 -2.40 -14.81 -16.79
C TYR A 698 -2.95 -15.78 -15.76
N LEU A 699 -4.10 -15.42 -15.20
CA LEU A 699 -4.99 -16.37 -14.52
C LEU A 699 -6.20 -16.65 -15.43
N ILE A 700 -6.38 -17.91 -15.80
CA ILE A 700 -7.45 -18.38 -16.67
C ILE A 700 -8.44 -19.20 -15.83
N ARG A 701 -9.73 -18.90 -15.96
CA ARG A 701 -10.83 -19.61 -15.29
C ARG A 701 -12.02 -19.82 -16.24
N PRO A 702 -12.93 -20.77 -15.96
CA PRO A 702 -14.17 -20.93 -16.72
C PRO A 702 -15.00 -19.63 -16.69
N GLY A 703 -15.68 -19.32 -17.81
CA GLY A 703 -16.65 -18.24 -17.86
C GLY A 703 -18.02 -18.64 -17.31
N ASP A 704 -18.87 -17.66 -17.02
CA ASP A 704 -20.19 -17.82 -16.36
C ASP A 704 -21.22 -18.72 -17.11
N GLY A 705 -20.87 -19.26 -18.29
CA GLY A 705 -21.68 -20.21 -19.06
C GLY A 705 -21.14 -21.64 -19.11
N GLY A 706 -20.04 -21.94 -18.40
CA GLY A 706 -19.39 -23.26 -18.40
C GLY A 706 -19.91 -24.25 -17.34
N ARG A 707 -20.95 -23.90 -16.59
CA ARG A 707 -21.60 -24.76 -15.58
C ARG A 707 -22.48 -25.82 -16.27
N GLY A 708 -21.84 -26.83 -16.85
CA GLY A 708 -22.50 -27.96 -17.51
C GLY A 708 -21.99 -29.29 -16.98
#